data_AF-A0A1E4J5L5-F1
#
_entry.id   AF-A0A1E4J5L5-F1
#
_cell.length_a   1.000
_cell.length_b   1.000
_cell.length_c   1.000
_cell.angle_alpha   90.00
_cell.angle_beta   90.00
_cell.angle_gamma   90.00
#
_symmetry.space_group_name_H-M   'P 1'
#
loop_
_entity.id
_entity.type
_entity.pdbx_description
1 polymer ?
#
loop_
_entity_poly.entity_id
_entity_poly.type
_entity_poly.pdbx_seq_one_letter_code
_entity_poly.pdbx_strand_id
1 'polypeptide(L)'
;MDPDEPLPPVAHTVSVKALCAFGAKAGDLDLRFVPAPSALEGMAGHALVQHRRGGDYECEVGLEATCGEMHVRGRADGYEFHKARVEEIKTFRGDFDAIRGNHRALHWAQARTYGWMLCERDGHDEMTVALVYFDIATGDETVLEEHHTRETLREHFELLCGRYAAWAATEAAHRTALDSTLAALVFPYGSFRAGQRELAEAVYRAGAGGRCLMAQAPTGIGKTLATIFPLLKARAARKIDKLFFLTAKTSGRPVALDALRVLDKGQGQGRLRVLELAAREKVCEYPDRACHGDACPLAKGFYDRLPAAREQAAKVAWLDRQSLRDIGLAYEVCPYFLAQEMAHWADAIVGDYNYYFDSSAFLYATMREADWRAAVLVDEAHNLLERARGMYTAELDGGALEEAHRMAPAVLRGPLARVFREWDTVQQSQQADYETGDEIPERFLRTLQAANTAMAEHFAATPDASQGPLQRFFFDALHFARLAEAFGDHSVFERTLGATQQARRLAIRNLVPAPFLQGRFVEAASVTCFSGTLSPFEFYRDALGLPEDTALLDVASPFHSKQLHVEVAMDVSTRFRDRAGSLRNVADIIGAQYERLPGNYLAFFSSFDYLEKACAAFSMRHPGVPVWTQTRGMREAERHGFIARFEEGGQGIGFAVLGGAFGEGIDLPGSRLIGAFVASLGLPQYNELNEITRERMQTRFGKGYEYTYLYPGLQKVVQAAGRVIRTEDDRGVLHLLDDRFARAEIRELLPRWWHVRTAGVRISSDE
;
A
#
# COMPACT_ATOMS: atom_id res chain seq x y z
N MET A 1 6.57 46.99 -20.63
CA MET A 1 7.45 45.96 -20.06
C MET A 1 8.19 45.37 -21.22
N ASP A 2 9.50 45.57 -21.24
CA ASP A 2 10.38 45.11 -22.30
C ASP A 2 10.41 43.56 -22.31
N PRO A 3 10.17 42.88 -23.43
CA PRO A 3 10.16 41.40 -23.49
C PRO A 3 11.56 40.78 -23.43
N ASP A 4 12.63 41.59 -23.46
CA ASP A 4 14.03 41.17 -23.60
C ASP A 4 14.87 41.35 -22.32
N GLU A 5 14.25 41.61 -21.17
CA GLU A 5 14.97 41.56 -19.89
C GLU A 5 15.09 40.10 -19.43
N PRO A 6 16.31 39.52 -19.34
CA PRO A 6 16.47 38.16 -18.85
C PRO A 6 15.93 38.11 -17.42
N LEU A 7 14.92 37.27 -17.20
CA LEU A 7 14.43 36.94 -15.85
C LEU A 7 15.66 36.59 -14.99
N PRO A 8 15.79 37.16 -13.77
CA PRO A 8 16.88 36.77 -12.88
C PRO A 8 16.85 35.25 -12.69
N PRO A 9 18.03 34.60 -12.58
CA PRO A 9 18.09 33.15 -12.38
C PRO A 9 17.18 32.80 -11.20
N VAL A 10 16.27 31.84 -11.44
CA VAL A 10 15.26 31.45 -10.45
C VAL A 10 16.00 30.90 -9.24
N ALA A 11 16.09 31.69 -8.16
CA ALA A 11 16.72 31.26 -6.94
C ALA A 11 16.09 29.93 -6.48
N HIS A 12 16.93 28.94 -6.16
CA HIS A 12 16.43 27.65 -5.68
C HIS A 12 15.81 27.87 -4.29
N THR A 13 14.47 27.91 -4.23
CA THR A 13 13.75 28.12 -2.98
C THR A 13 13.70 26.85 -2.14
N VAL A 14 14.16 26.93 -0.89
CA VAL A 14 14.09 25.84 0.09
C VAL A 14 13.52 26.34 1.41
N SER A 15 12.74 25.51 2.11
CA SER A 15 12.28 25.86 3.45
C SER A 15 13.38 25.61 4.48
N VAL A 16 13.44 26.40 5.56
CA VAL A 16 14.37 26.17 6.68
C VAL A 16 14.22 24.75 7.22
N LYS A 17 12.99 24.22 7.31
CA LYS A 17 12.72 22.83 7.72
C LYS A 17 13.42 21.83 6.79
N ALA A 18 13.28 21.96 5.48
CA ALA A 18 13.89 21.04 4.51
C ALA A 18 15.42 21.15 4.49
N LEU A 19 15.95 22.38 4.58
CA LEU A 19 17.38 22.66 4.67
C LEU A 19 18.00 21.95 5.89
N CYS A 20 17.40 22.14 7.07
CA CYS A 20 17.87 21.54 8.32
C CYS A 20 17.72 20.01 8.30
N ALA A 21 16.59 19.50 7.79
CA ALA A 21 16.36 18.06 7.67
C ALA A 21 17.39 17.36 6.77
N PHE A 22 17.92 18.07 5.76
CA PHE A 22 18.95 17.55 4.88
C PHE A 22 20.37 17.70 5.46
N GLY A 23 20.68 18.87 6.01
CA GLY A 23 22.05 19.27 6.36
C GLY A 23 22.44 19.05 7.82
N ALA A 24 21.48 18.89 8.73
CA ALA A 24 21.72 18.92 10.18
C ALA A 24 21.29 17.64 10.94
N LYS A 25 20.68 16.65 10.27
CA LYS A 25 20.43 15.34 10.91
C LYS A 25 21.77 14.71 11.31
N ALA A 26 21.85 14.25 12.55
CA ALA A 26 23.05 13.64 13.12
C ALA A 26 22.69 12.54 14.12
N GLY A 27 23.63 11.66 14.41
CA GLY A 27 23.51 10.59 15.39
C GLY A 27 22.68 9.39 14.92
N ASP A 28 22.05 8.74 15.89
CA ASP A 28 21.38 7.45 15.69
C ASP A 28 20.02 7.60 14.98
N LEU A 29 19.69 6.61 14.18
CA LEU A 29 18.30 6.27 13.89
C LEU A 29 17.69 5.72 15.18
N ASP A 30 16.52 6.22 15.57
CA ASP A 30 15.84 5.79 16.79
C ASP A 30 14.33 5.78 16.57
N LEU A 31 13.73 4.59 16.59
CA LEU A 31 12.28 4.38 16.48
C LEU A 31 11.61 4.03 17.81
N ARG A 32 12.29 4.24 18.95
CA ARG A 32 11.63 4.07 20.24
C ARG A 32 10.41 4.97 20.28
N PHE A 33 9.31 4.46 20.81
CA PHE A 33 8.04 5.18 20.84
C PHE A 33 8.20 6.48 21.63
N VAL A 34 7.88 7.60 20.97
CA VAL A 34 7.75 8.91 21.61
C VAL A 34 6.31 9.36 21.36
N PRO A 35 5.48 9.53 22.41
CA PRO A 35 4.15 10.07 22.21
C PRO A 35 4.28 11.48 21.66
N ALA A 36 3.73 11.68 20.47
CA ALA A 36 3.64 12.99 19.85
C ALA A 36 2.24 13.57 20.09
N PRO A 37 2.12 14.88 20.31
CA PRO A 37 0.83 15.55 20.26
C PRO A 37 0.20 15.39 18.87
N SER A 38 -1.13 15.37 18.80
CA SER A 38 -1.82 15.58 17.53
C SER A 38 -1.49 16.96 16.96
N ALA A 39 -1.69 17.17 15.66
CA ALA A 39 -1.43 18.46 15.03
C ALA A 39 -2.19 19.62 15.70
N LEU A 40 -3.44 19.38 16.11
CA LEU A 40 -4.28 20.36 16.82
C LEU A 40 -3.75 20.67 18.21
N GLU A 41 -3.34 19.65 18.97
CA GLU A 41 -2.73 19.85 20.29
C GLU A 41 -1.39 20.57 20.19
N GLY A 42 -0.59 20.26 19.16
CA GLY A 42 0.66 20.96 18.89
C GLY A 42 0.42 22.44 18.59
N MET A 43 -0.52 22.77 17.71
CA MET A 43 -0.91 24.16 17.42
C MET A 43 -1.42 24.89 18.66
N ALA A 44 -2.26 24.24 19.47
CA ALA A 44 -2.76 24.82 20.71
C ALA A 44 -1.63 25.07 21.73
N GLY A 45 -0.67 24.15 21.82
CA GLY A 45 0.52 24.30 22.66
C GLY A 45 1.39 25.48 22.23
N HIS A 46 1.66 25.64 20.93
CA HIS A 46 2.38 26.82 20.41
C HIS A 46 1.65 28.11 20.77
N ALA A 47 0.35 28.18 20.51
CA ALA A 47 -0.46 29.36 20.82
C ALA A 47 -0.47 29.70 22.31
N LEU A 48 -0.45 28.69 23.19
CA LEU A 48 -0.41 28.89 24.64
C LEU A 48 0.94 29.44 25.11
N VAL A 49 2.06 28.90 24.62
CA VAL A 49 3.39 29.43 24.90
C VAL A 49 3.51 30.88 24.43
N GLN A 50 3.06 31.17 23.20
CA GLN A 50 3.03 32.51 22.62
C GLN A 50 2.20 33.48 23.47
N HIS A 51 1.01 33.08 23.95
CA HIS A 51 0.18 33.90 24.84
C HIS A 51 0.81 34.19 26.21
N ARG A 52 1.74 33.36 26.68
CA ARG A 52 2.47 33.58 27.94
C ARG A 52 3.56 34.65 27.81
N ARG A 53 3.93 35.04 26.59
CA ARG A 53 4.95 36.06 26.31
C ARG A 53 4.33 37.47 26.33
N GLY A 54 5.16 38.48 26.60
CA GLY A 54 4.75 39.88 26.82
C GLY A 54 4.74 40.74 25.54
N GLY A 55 4.53 42.06 25.71
CA GLY A 55 4.15 42.98 24.62
C GLY A 55 5.12 43.15 23.44
N ASP A 56 6.43 42.94 23.64
CA ASP A 56 7.44 43.09 22.57
C ASP A 56 7.73 41.78 21.83
N TYR A 57 6.92 40.73 22.06
CA TYR A 57 7.07 39.41 21.45
C TYR A 57 6.27 39.30 20.15
N GLU A 58 6.97 39.09 19.04
CA GLU A 58 6.37 38.78 17.74
C GLU A 58 6.21 37.27 17.57
N CYS A 59 5.03 36.83 17.15
CA CYS A 59 4.71 35.42 16.90
C CYS A 59 4.75 35.11 15.40
N GLU A 60 5.14 33.89 15.04
CA GLU A 60 5.08 33.38 13.65
C GLU A 60 5.79 34.31 12.64
N VAL A 61 7.01 34.74 12.96
CA VAL A 61 7.76 35.72 12.18
C VAL A 61 8.25 35.12 10.87
N GLY A 62 7.70 35.60 9.75
CA GLY A 62 8.14 35.22 8.41
C GLY A 62 9.56 35.72 8.14
N LEU A 63 10.45 34.81 7.76
CA LEU A 63 11.85 35.09 7.50
C LEU A 63 12.27 34.55 6.15
N GLU A 64 13.10 35.33 5.48
CA GLU A 64 13.64 35.00 4.18
C GLU A 64 15.06 35.55 4.06
N ALA A 65 15.92 34.80 3.40
CA ALA A 65 17.29 35.20 3.18
C ALA A 65 17.90 34.49 1.97
N THR A 66 19.03 34.98 1.51
CA THR A 66 19.73 34.45 0.33
C THR A 66 21.10 33.90 0.72
N CYS A 67 21.49 32.80 0.07
CA CYS A 67 22.83 32.22 0.20
C CYS A 67 23.31 31.80 -1.20
N GLY A 68 24.15 32.62 -1.82
CA GLY A 68 24.45 32.49 -3.25
C GLY A 68 23.17 32.54 -4.09
N GLU A 69 22.93 31.52 -4.91
CA GLU A 69 21.74 31.37 -5.76
C GLU A 69 20.53 30.75 -5.04
N MET A 70 20.62 30.45 -3.74
CA MET A 70 19.52 29.87 -2.97
C MET A 70 18.71 30.95 -2.26
N HIS A 71 17.39 30.75 -2.26
CA HIS A 71 16.47 31.51 -1.44
C HIS A 71 15.94 30.62 -0.32
N VAL A 72 16.26 30.94 0.93
CA VAL A 72 15.83 30.17 2.09
C VAL A 72 14.71 30.93 2.78
N ARG A 73 13.57 30.27 3.00
CA ARG A 73 12.42 30.86 3.67
C ARG A 73 11.92 29.99 4.83
N GLY A 74 11.39 30.62 5.85
CA GLY A 74 10.81 29.91 6.98
C GLY A 74 10.02 30.84 7.88
N ARG A 75 9.65 30.32 9.04
CA ARG A 75 8.86 31.07 10.00
C ARG A 75 9.32 30.69 11.40
N ALA A 76 9.88 31.65 12.12
CA ALA A 76 10.25 31.46 13.52
C ALA A 76 8.99 31.49 14.38
N ASP A 77 8.94 30.64 15.41
CA ASP A 77 7.77 30.58 16.30
C ASP A 77 7.64 31.86 17.14
N GLY A 78 8.77 32.48 17.53
CA GLY A 78 8.81 33.69 18.34
C GLY A 78 10.06 34.55 18.20
N TYR A 79 9.92 35.86 18.43
CA TYR A 79 11.03 36.82 18.39
C TYR A 79 10.81 38.01 19.35
N GLU A 80 11.83 38.36 20.13
CA GLU A 80 11.86 39.59 20.94
C GLU A 80 12.99 40.50 20.46
N PHE A 81 12.64 41.55 19.69
CA PHE A 81 13.60 42.46 19.06
C PHE A 81 14.57 43.09 20.07
N HIS A 82 14.06 43.67 21.15
CA HIS A 82 14.88 44.40 22.12
C HIS A 82 15.81 43.51 22.95
N LYS A 83 15.51 42.21 23.04
CA LYS A 83 16.34 41.23 23.76
C LYS A 83 17.28 40.47 22.83
N ALA A 84 17.24 40.76 21.52
CA ALA A 84 17.90 39.97 20.49
C ALA A 84 17.70 38.47 20.75
N ARG A 85 16.43 38.03 20.84
CA ARG A 85 16.08 36.65 21.20
C ARG A 85 15.11 36.05 20.20
N VAL A 86 15.45 34.87 19.68
CA VAL A 86 14.56 34.04 18.85
C VAL A 86 14.15 32.79 19.62
N GLU A 87 12.89 32.38 19.48
CA GLU A 87 12.36 31.14 20.05
C GLU A 87 11.87 30.19 18.96
N GLU A 88 12.24 28.93 19.09
CA GLU A 88 11.64 27.81 18.37
C GLU A 88 10.91 26.91 19.38
N ILE A 89 9.62 26.75 19.21
CA ILE A 89 8.73 26.04 20.11
C ILE A 89 8.56 24.59 19.63
N LYS A 90 8.60 23.64 20.56
CA LYS A 90 8.39 22.22 20.31
C LYS A 90 7.44 21.66 21.35
N THR A 91 6.34 21.09 20.88
CA THR A 91 5.36 20.44 21.75
C THR A 91 5.67 18.95 21.85
N PHE A 92 5.57 18.40 23.07
CA PHE A 92 5.83 16.99 23.32
C PHE A 92 4.97 16.47 24.48
N ARG A 93 5.00 15.17 24.71
CA ARG A 93 4.42 14.50 25.87
C ARG A 93 5.45 13.62 26.54
N GLY A 94 5.51 13.67 27.87
CA GLY A 94 6.32 12.76 28.68
C GLY A 94 7.63 13.40 29.14
N ASP A 95 8.67 12.59 29.26
CA ASP A 95 9.95 13.06 29.81
C ASP A 95 10.74 13.89 28.78
N PHE A 96 11.16 15.09 29.19
CA PHE A 96 12.01 15.97 28.39
C PHE A 96 13.33 15.29 28.02
N ASP A 97 13.91 14.50 28.92
CA ASP A 97 15.18 13.80 28.69
C ASP A 97 15.03 12.63 27.70
N ALA A 98 13.79 12.21 27.40
CA ALA A 98 13.52 11.24 26.35
C ALA A 98 13.59 11.85 24.93
N ILE A 99 13.61 13.19 24.79
CA ILE A 99 13.77 13.86 23.49
C ILE A 99 15.18 13.59 22.97
N ARG A 100 15.25 12.77 21.92
CA ARG A 100 16.50 12.20 21.41
C ARG A 100 17.42 13.25 20.77
N GLY A 101 18.73 12.99 20.84
CA GLY A 101 19.77 13.91 20.34
C GLY A 101 19.64 14.26 18.86
N ASN A 102 19.21 13.32 18.01
CA ASN A 102 18.97 13.53 16.59
C ASN A 102 17.82 14.55 16.32
N HIS A 103 16.73 14.50 17.11
CA HIS A 103 15.65 15.48 17.05
C HIS A 103 16.09 16.84 17.60
N ARG A 104 16.78 16.86 18.74
CA ARG A 104 17.33 18.11 19.32
C ARG A 104 18.28 18.81 18.35
N ALA A 105 19.13 18.06 17.64
CA ALA A 105 20.04 18.62 16.63
C ALA A 105 19.28 19.34 15.51
N LEU A 106 18.16 18.78 15.05
CA LEU A 106 17.31 19.44 14.06
C LEU A 106 16.62 20.70 14.59
N HIS A 107 16.11 20.67 15.81
CA HIS A 107 15.48 21.83 16.44
C HIS A 107 16.48 22.98 16.59
N TRP A 108 17.69 22.69 17.07
CA TRP A 108 18.77 23.67 17.17
C TRP A 108 19.16 24.25 15.81
N ALA A 109 19.26 23.42 14.77
CA ALA A 109 19.59 23.90 13.43
C ALA A 109 18.54 24.88 12.88
N GLN A 110 17.25 24.62 13.14
CA GLN A 110 16.17 25.54 12.75
C GLN A 110 16.25 26.86 13.52
N ALA A 111 16.35 26.79 14.86
CA ALA A 111 16.43 27.99 15.70
C ALA A 111 17.66 28.86 15.40
N ARG A 112 18.84 28.25 15.19
CA ARG A 112 20.06 28.96 14.80
C ARG A 112 19.95 29.58 13.41
N THR A 113 19.29 28.91 12.46
CA THR A 113 19.02 29.46 11.13
C THR A 113 18.14 30.71 11.22
N TYR A 114 17.08 30.68 12.04
CA TYR A 114 16.26 31.86 12.28
C TYR A 114 17.01 32.97 13.01
N GLY A 115 17.86 32.62 13.98
CA GLY A 115 18.74 33.57 14.65
C GLY A 115 19.64 34.33 13.67
N TRP A 116 20.26 33.63 12.72
CA TRP A 116 21.04 34.26 11.65
C TRP A 116 20.17 35.21 10.79
N MET A 117 19.00 34.74 10.32
CA MET A 117 18.11 35.55 9.47
C MET A 117 17.69 36.85 10.17
N LEU A 118 17.44 36.80 11.48
CA LEU A 118 17.09 37.96 12.30
C LEU A 118 18.29 38.88 12.53
N CYS A 119 19.48 38.34 12.80
CA CYS A 119 20.70 39.15 12.85
C CYS A 119 20.94 39.91 11.53
N GLU A 120 20.69 39.26 10.39
CA GLU A 120 20.85 39.87 9.07
C GLU A 120 19.79 40.94 8.79
N ARG A 121 18.51 40.64 9.07
CA ARG A 121 17.38 41.54 8.83
C ARG A 121 17.43 42.79 9.72
N ASP A 122 17.73 42.60 11.00
CA ASP A 122 17.54 43.62 12.04
C ASP A 122 18.86 44.22 12.55
N GLY A 123 20.01 43.71 12.10
CA GLY A 123 21.32 44.28 12.40
C GLY A 123 21.87 43.94 13.79
N HIS A 124 21.47 42.83 14.40
CA HIS A 124 22.01 42.38 15.69
C HIS A 124 23.42 41.77 15.55
N ASP A 125 24.35 42.15 16.41
CA ASP A 125 25.71 41.59 16.47
C ASP A 125 25.75 40.21 17.16
N GLU A 126 24.79 39.94 18.04
CA GLU A 126 24.61 38.70 18.78
C GLU A 126 23.13 38.37 18.94
N MET A 127 22.81 37.08 19.14
CA MET A 127 21.44 36.60 19.30
C MET A 127 21.39 35.49 20.33
N THR A 128 20.39 35.57 21.20
CA THR A 128 19.98 34.49 22.09
C THR A 128 19.05 33.56 21.32
N VAL A 129 19.47 32.32 21.10
CA VAL A 129 18.68 31.30 20.42
C VAL A 129 18.09 30.38 21.47
N ALA A 130 16.77 30.30 21.54
CA ALA A 130 16.07 29.49 22.54
C ALA A 130 15.23 28.37 21.89
N LEU A 131 15.36 27.16 22.42
CA LEU A 131 14.41 26.08 22.19
C LEU A 131 13.45 26.01 23.37
N VAL A 132 12.16 26.14 23.11
CA VAL A 132 11.11 26.06 24.12
C VAL A 132 10.37 24.74 23.95
N TYR A 133 10.60 23.80 24.86
CA TYR A 133 9.88 22.53 24.88
C TYR A 133 8.68 22.64 25.82
N PHE A 134 7.49 22.49 25.26
CA PHE A 134 6.23 22.58 25.98
C PHE A 134 5.60 21.20 26.16
N ASP A 135 5.47 20.76 27.41
CA ASP A 135 4.73 19.53 27.71
C ASP A 135 3.23 19.86 27.70
N ILE A 136 2.52 19.31 26.72
CA ILE A 136 1.08 19.56 26.58
C ILE A 136 0.22 18.88 27.67
N ALA A 137 0.79 17.95 28.44
CA ALA A 137 0.09 17.27 29.53
C ALA A 137 0.21 18.06 30.85
N THR A 138 1.40 18.52 31.21
CA THR A 138 1.61 19.27 32.46
C THR A 138 1.44 20.79 32.29
N GLY A 139 1.64 21.30 31.07
CA GLY A 139 1.69 22.73 30.78
C GLY A 139 3.02 23.40 31.13
N ASP A 140 4.05 22.61 31.44
CA ASP A 140 5.37 23.11 31.80
C ASP A 140 6.23 23.44 30.56
N GLU A 141 7.09 24.44 30.71
CA GLU A 141 8.07 24.85 29.71
C GLU A 141 9.48 24.48 30.17
N THR A 142 10.22 23.76 29.32
CA THR A 142 11.66 23.60 29.46
C THR A 142 12.35 24.43 28.39
N VAL A 143 13.10 25.45 28.81
CA VAL A 143 13.80 26.36 27.91
C VAL A 143 15.28 26.01 27.89
N LEU A 144 15.82 25.77 26.69
CA LEU A 144 17.26 25.68 26.46
C LEU A 144 17.72 26.91 25.69
N GLU A 145 18.77 27.58 26.15
CA GLU A 145 19.26 28.82 25.54
C GLU A 145 20.73 28.71 25.19
N GLU A 146 21.09 29.25 24.03
CA GLU A 146 22.47 29.44 23.60
C GLU A 146 22.66 30.87 23.11
N HIS A 147 23.75 31.51 23.52
CA HIS A 147 24.15 32.82 22.98
C HIS A 147 25.14 32.62 21.85
N HIS A 148 24.84 33.23 20.69
CA HIS A 148 25.69 33.14 19.51
C HIS A 148 25.99 34.52 18.94
N THR A 149 27.19 34.68 18.40
CA THR A 149 27.52 35.85 17.57
C THR A 149 26.85 35.73 16.20
N ARG A 150 26.58 36.86 15.55
CA ARG A 150 26.10 36.90 14.16
C ARG A 150 27.00 36.09 13.23
N GLU A 151 28.31 36.15 13.43
CA GLU A 151 29.29 35.43 12.63
C GLU A 151 29.12 33.91 12.76
N THR A 152 29.02 33.39 13.99
CA THR A 152 28.80 31.95 14.24
C THR A 152 27.50 31.46 13.62
N LEU A 153 26.43 32.24 13.72
CA LEU A 153 25.13 31.90 13.12
C LEU A 153 25.20 31.92 11.60
N ARG A 154 25.92 32.89 11.01
CA ARG A 154 26.18 32.96 9.57
C ARG A 154 26.95 31.74 9.07
N GLU A 155 28.07 31.40 9.70
CA GLU A 155 28.88 30.23 9.33
C GLU A 155 28.05 28.94 9.38
N HIS A 156 27.21 28.78 10.40
CA HIS A 156 26.30 27.64 10.51
C HIS A 156 25.28 27.60 9.36
N PHE A 157 24.64 28.73 9.07
CA PHE A 157 23.67 28.85 7.98
C PHE A 157 24.31 28.57 6.60
N GLU A 158 25.47 29.17 6.33
CA GLU A 158 26.23 28.98 5.09
C GLU A 158 26.69 27.53 4.92
N LEU A 159 27.08 26.84 6.00
CA LEU A 159 27.41 25.41 5.98
C LEU A 159 26.21 24.55 5.55
N LEU A 160 25.03 24.80 6.11
CA LEU A 160 23.80 24.08 5.75
C LEU A 160 23.42 24.36 4.29
N CYS A 161 23.51 25.63 3.87
CA CYS A 161 23.26 26.03 2.49
C CYS A 161 24.24 25.36 1.53
N GLY A 162 25.54 25.33 1.83
CA GLY A 162 26.55 24.68 1.00
C GLY A 162 26.28 23.18 0.81
N ARG A 163 25.92 22.46 1.89
CA ARG A 163 25.55 21.04 1.82
C ARG A 163 24.33 20.80 0.92
N TYR A 164 23.31 21.63 1.05
CA TYR A 164 22.08 21.50 0.26
C TYR A 164 22.25 21.97 -1.18
N ALA A 165 22.93 23.09 -1.42
CA ALA A 165 23.17 23.67 -2.75
C ALA A 165 23.86 22.67 -3.68
N ALA A 166 24.90 22.00 -3.19
CA ALA A 166 25.62 21.00 -3.97
C ALA A 166 24.68 19.86 -4.40
N TRP A 167 23.89 19.34 -3.47
CA TRP A 167 22.91 18.30 -3.76
C TRP A 167 21.81 18.79 -4.71
N ALA A 168 21.21 19.93 -4.43
CA ALA A 168 20.17 20.53 -5.25
C ALA A 168 20.62 20.77 -6.69
N ALA A 169 21.87 21.19 -6.89
CA ALA A 169 22.47 21.32 -8.22
C ALA A 169 22.58 19.95 -8.92
N THR A 170 23.00 18.90 -8.21
CA THR A 170 23.02 17.54 -8.78
C THR A 170 21.62 17.02 -9.14
N GLU A 171 20.62 17.32 -8.33
CA GLU A 171 19.23 16.94 -8.58
C GLU A 171 18.62 17.72 -9.74
N ALA A 172 18.91 19.02 -9.86
CA ALA A 172 18.48 19.83 -10.98
C ALA A 172 19.11 19.33 -12.30
N ALA A 173 20.42 19.07 -12.31
CA ALA A 173 21.12 18.51 -13.46
C ALA A 173 20.55 17.14 -13.87
N HIS A 174 20.29 16.27 -12.89
CA HIS A 174 19.65 14.99 -13.13
C HIS A 174 18.26 15.12 -13.75
N ARG A 175 17.40 15.99 -13.20
CA ARG A 175 16.05 16.23 -13.75
C ARG A 175 16.10 16.74 -15.19
N THR A 176 16.95 17.72 -15.49
CA THR A 176 17.10 18.24 -16.86
C THR A 176 17.60 17.16 -17.84
N ALA A 177 18.58 16.35 -17.42
CA ALA A 177 19.10 15.26 -18.25
C ALA A 177 18.04 14.16 -18.47
N LEU A 178 17.28 13.84 -17.43
CA LEU A 178 16.22 12.84 -17.50
C LEU A 178 15.05 13.31 -18.36
N ASP A 179 14.60 14.56 -18.22
CA ASP A 179 13.55 15.14 -19.05
C ASP A 179 13.92 15.08 -20.54
N SER A 180 15.18 15.40 -20.87
CA SER A 180 15.72 15.29 -22.23
C SER A 180 15.69 13.84 -22.73
N THR A 181 16.05 12.89 -21.87
CA THR A 181 16.04 11.45 -22.20
C THR A 181 14.61 10.93 -22.42
N LEU A 182 13.67 11.32 -21.57
CA LEU A 182 12.27 10.90 -21.64
C LEU A 182 11.52 11.55 -22.82
N ALA A 183 11.88 12.79 -23.19
CA ALA A 183 11.34 13.44 -24.39
C ALA A 183 11.67 12.66 -25.68
N ALA A 184 12.86 12.06 -25.75
CA ALA A 184 13.31 11.22 -26.86
C ALA A 184 12.87 9.74 -26.72
N LEU A 185 12.10 9.38 -25.69
CA LEU A 185 11.75 7.99 -25.42
C LEU A 185 10.87 7.41 -26.53
N VAL A 186 11.38 6.36 -27.18
CA VAL A 186 10.67 5.57 -28.18
C VAL A 186 10.29 4.21 -27.62
N PHE A 187 9.20 3.64 -28.13
CA PHE A 187 8.78 2.31 -27.72
C PHE A 187 9.87 1.28 -28.06
N PRO A 188 10.30 0.43 -27.11
CA PRO A 188 11.55 -0.33 -27.24
C PRO A 188 11.51 -1.46 -28.28
N TYR A 189 10.33 -1.97 -28.63
CA TYR A 189 10.18 -3.11 -29.54
C TYR A 189 9.81 -2.74 -30.98
N GLY A 190 9.94 -1.47 -31.37
CA GLY A 190 9.64 -0.98 -32.73
C GLY A 190 8.15 -0.81 -33.03
N SER A 191 7.35 -1.85 -32.78
CA SER A 191 5.89 -1.85 -32.96
C SER A 191 5.16 -2.36 -31.72
N PHE A 192 3.97 -1.81 -31.47
CA PHE A 192 3.07 -2.30 -30.43
C PHE A 192 2.39 -3.60 -30.84
N ARG A 193 2.13 -4.47 -29.86
CA ARG A 193 1.23 -5.63 -30.04
C ARG A 193 -0.23 -5.18 -30.17
N ALA A 194 -1.10 -6.09 -30.61
CA ALA A 194 -2.54 -5.85 -30.64
C ALA A 194 -3.07 -5.42 -29.25
N GLY A 195 -3.91 -4.38 -29.20
CA GLY A 195 -4.44 -3.79 -27.96
C GLY A 195 -3.41 -3.01 -27.11
N GLN A 196 -2.11 -3.26 -27.26
CA GLN A 196 -1.06 -2.62 -26.47
C GLN A 196 -0.96 -1.11 -26.75
N ARG A 197 -1.11 -0.71 -28.01
CA ARG A 197 -1.11 0.71 -28.41
C ARG A 197 -2.31 1.47 -27.84
N GLU A 198 -3.49 0.86 -27.92
CA GLU A 198 -4.73 1.43 -27.39
C GLU A 198 -4.62 1.70 -25.88
N LEU A 199 -4.11 0.72 -25.13
CA LEU A 199 -3.80 0.88 -23.71
C LEU A 199 -2.82 2.03 -23.48
N ALA A 200 -1.72 2.07 -24.24
CA ALA A 200 -0.69 3.09 -24.07
C ALA A 200 -1.21 4.52 -24.36
N GLU A 201 -2.03 4.69 -25.40
CA GLU A 201 -2.64 5.97 -25.75
C GLU A 201 -3.66 6.43 -24.69
N ALA A 202 -4.41 5.51 -24.09
CA ALA A 202 -5.32 5.84 -22.99
C ALA A 202 -4.56 6.27 -21.73
N VAL A 203 -3.49 5.53 -21.36
CA VAL A 203 -2.66 5.86 -20.20
C VAL A 203 -1.97 7.21 -20.38
N TYR A 204 -1.43 7.48 -21.59
CA TYR A 204 -0.83 8.79 -21.89
C TYR A 204 -1.84 9.92 -21.71
N ARG A 205 -3.05 9.77 -22.26
CA ARG A 205 -4.13 10.77 -22.13
C ARG A 205 -4.56 10.97 -20.69
N ALA A 206 -4.68 9.91 -19.90
CA ALA A 206 -4.99 9.99 -18.48
C ALA A 206 -3.88 10.70 -17.69
N GLY A 207 -2.62 10.34 -17.92
CA GLY A 207 -1.46 10.97 -17.29
C GLY A 207 -1.31 12.45 -17.66
N ALA A 208 -1.40 12.78 -18.95
CA ALA A 208 -1.30 14.16 -19.43
C ALA A 208 -2.50 15.03 -19.01
N GLY A 209 -3.71 14.44 -19.00
CA GLY A 209 -4.94 15.11 -18.60
C GLY A 209 -5.16 15.19 -17.09
N GLY A 210 -4.35 14.48 -16.30
CA GLY A 210 -4.47 14.39 -14.84
C GLY A 210 -5.77 13.74 -14.37
N ARG A 211 -6.15 12.62 -15.00
CA ARG A 211 -7.38 11.89 -14.69
C ARG A 211 -7.10 10.47 -14.21
N CYS A 212 -8.10 9.87 -13.58
CA CYS A 212 -8.10 8.45 -13.31
C CYS A 212 -8.45 7.65 -14.58
N LEU A 213 -7.85 6.47 -14.73
CA LEU A 213 -8.14 5.48 -15.76
C LEU A 213 -8.33 4.10 -15.13
N MET A 214 -9.39 3.41 -15.52
CA MET A 214 -9.59 1.99 -15.27
C MET A 214 -9.50 1.23 -16.58
N ALA A 215 -8.50 0.37 -16.69
CA ALA A 215 -8.23 -0.39 -17.90
C ALA A 215 -8.31 -1.90 -17.64
N GLN A 216 -9.29 -2.55 -18.27
CA GLN A 216 -9.26 -4.00 -18.44
C GLN A 216 -8.37 -4.31 -19.64
N ALA A 217 -7.33 -5.10 -19.41
CA ALA A 217 -6.41 -5.52 -20.44
C ALA A 217 -6.02 -6.99 -20.21
N PRO A 218 -6.19 -7.88 -21.19
CA PRO A 218 -5.83 -9.29 -21.07
C PRO A 218 -4.34 -9.50 -20.76
N THR A 219 -4.02 -10.64 -20.16
CA THR A 219 -2.61 -11.06 -19.99
C THR A 219 -1.96 -11.31 -21.35
N GLY A 220 -0.63 -11.13 -21.43
CA GLY A 220 0.13 -11.41 -22.66
C GLY A 220 0.32 -10.22 -23.60
N ILE A 221 -0.52 -9.17 -23.54
CA ILE A 221 -0.38 -7.99 -24.41
C ILE A 221 0.77 -7.05 -24.01
N GLY A 222 1.45 -7.32 -22.90
CA GLY A 222 2.50 -6.46 -22.35
C GLY A 222 1.98 -5.23 -21.61
N LYS A 223 0.96 -5.41 -20.76
CA LYS A 223 0.28 -4.36 -19.96
C LYS A 223 1.26 -3.45 -19.23
N THR A 224 2.21 -4.05 -18.50
CA THR A 224 3.16 -3.33 -17.66
C THR A 224 3.99 -2.32 -18.45
N LEU A 225 4.54 -2.74 -19.60
CA LEU A 225 5.28 -1.82 -20.46
C LEU A 225 4.34 -0.77 -21.09
N ALA A 226 3.13 -1.19 -21.47
CA ALA A 226 2.11 -0.33 -22.06
C ALA A 226 1.53 0.71 -21.09
N THR A 227 1.74 0.57 -19.78
CA THR A 227 1.35 1.58 -18.78
C THR A 227 2.53 2.44 -18.34
N ILE A 228 3.72 1.86 -18.16
CA ILE A 228 4.92 2.60 -17.74
C ILE A 228 5.43 3.53 -18.84
N PHE A 229 5.61 3.03 -20.07
CA PHE A 229 6.11 3.81 -21.20
C PHE A 229 5.35 5.13 -21.43
N PRO A 230 4.00 5.12 -21.62
CA PRO A 230 3.28 6.35 -21.88
C PRO A 230 3.28 7.30 -20.69
N LEU A 231 3.32 6.80 -19.46
CA LEU A 231 3.30 7.65 -18.28
C LEU A 231 4.63 8.37 -18.08
N LEU A 232 5.75 7.71 -18.38
CA LEU A 232 7.06 8.36 -18.47
C LEU A 232 7.08 9.44 -19.56
N LYS A 233 6.42 9.23 -20.72
CA LYS A 233 6.29 10.28 -21.75
C LYS A 233 5.36 11.42 -21.32
N ALA A 234 4.32 11.12 -20.54
CA ALA A 234 3.39 12.13 -20.03
C ALA A 234 4.02 13.04 -18.95
N ARG A 235 5.18 12.66 -18.40
CA ARG A 235 5.91 13.40 -17.36
C ARG A 235 6.05 14.88 -17.68
N ALA A 236 6.53 15.21 -18.88
CA ALA A 236 6.74 16.59 -19.32
C ALA A 236 5.43 17.38 -19.44
N ALA A 237 4.35 16.75 -19.93
CA ALA A 237 3.06 17.41 -20.13
C ALA A 237 2.38 17.80 -18.81
N ARG A 238 2.56 17.02 -17.74
CA ARG A 238 1.87 17.22 -16.45
C ARG A 238 2.80 17.53 -15.28
N LYS A 239 4.10 17.75 -15.53
CA LYS A 239 5.14 17.92 -14.49
C LYS A 239 5.03 16.83 -13.42
N ILE A 240 5.08 15.56 -13.85
CA ILE A 240 5.03 14.43 -12.91
C ILE A 240 6.39 14.32 -12.24
N ASP A 241 6.42 14.37 -10.90
CA ASP A 241 7.68 14.29 -10.14
C ASP A 241 8.09 12.83 -9.89
N LYS A 242 7.10 11.96 -9.68
CA LYS A 242 7.28 10.56 -9.29
C LYS A 242 6.33 9.64 -10.03
N LEU A 243 6.82 8.47 -10.41
CA LEU A 243 6.01 7.33 -10.84
C LEU A 243 5.95 6.30 -9.71
N PHE A 244 4.75 5.98 -9.21
CA PHE A 244 4.55 4.87 -8.28
C PHE A 244 3.94 3.70 -9.02
N PHE A 245 4.65 2.57 -9.10
CA PHE A 245 4.13 1.31 -9.59
C PHE A 245 3.83 0.39 -8.42
N LEU A 246 2.55 0.15 -8.17
CA LEU A 246 2.07 -0.59 -7.02
C LEU A 246 1.43 -1.90 -7.46
N THR A 247 1.73 -2.98 -6.75
CA THR A 247 1.17 -4.32 -7.02
C THR A 247 0.73 -5.00 -5.73
N ALA A 248 -0.29 -5.85 -5.82
CA ALA A 248 -0.79 -6.62 -4.67
C ALA A 248 0.15 -7.78 -4.26
N LYS A 249 0.98 -8.27 -5.18
CA LYS A 249 1.78 -9.50 -4.97
C LYS A 249 3.23 -9.24 -5.28
N THR A 250 4.12 -9.92 -4.55
CA THR A 250 5.57 -9.83 -4.77
C THR A 250 5.97 -10.26 -6.18
N SER A 251 5.19 -11.14 -6.83
CA SER A 251 5.42 -11.59 -8.21
C SER A 251 5.22 -10.51 -9.28
N GLY A 252 4.46 -9.45 -9.01
CA GLY A 252 4.28 -8.34 -9.96
C GLY A 252 5.48 -7.39 -10.03
N ARG A 253 6.31 -7.34 -8.97
CA ARG A 253 7.42 -6.38 -8.87
C ARG A 253 8.52 -6.63 -9.90
N PRO A 254 9.01 -7.88 -10.11
CA PRO A 254 10.00 -8.15 -11.15
C PRO A 254 9.54 -7.70 -12.53
N VAL A 255 8.26 -7.91 -12.88
CA VAL A 255 7.71 -7.50 -14.18
C VAL A 255 7.81 -5.99 -14.39
N ALA A 256 7.53 -5.20 -13.35
CA ALA A 256 7.66 -3.74 -13.39
C ALA A 256 9.11 -3.29 -13.49
N LEU A 257 9.99 -3.88 -12.69
CA LEU A 257 11.43 -3.60 -12.71
C LEU A 257 12.04 -3.95 -14.07
N ASP A 258 11.70 -5.08 -14.67
CA ASP A 258 12.18 -5.46 -15.99
C ASP A 258 11.65 -4.51 -17.07
N ALA A 259 10.38 -4.10 -17.01
CA ALA A 259 9.83 -3.12 -17.93
C ALA A 259 10.53 -1.75 -17.82
N LEU A 260 10.81 -1.28 -16.61
CA LEU A 260 11.60 -0.06 -16.37
C LEU A 260 13.01 -0.19 -16.92
N ARG A 261 13.65 -1.36 -16.75
CA ARG A 261 15.01 -1.63 -17.25
C ARG A 261 15.08 -1.64 -18.77
N VAL A 262 14.04 -2.15 -19.44
CA VAL A 262 13.92 -2.10 -20.91
C VAL A 262 13.76 -0.66 -21.42
N LEU A 263 13.12 0.21 -20.63
CA LEU A 263 12.91 1.63 -20.97
C LEU A 263 14.09 2.53 -20.60
N ASP A 264 14.91 2.10 -19.64
CA ASP A 264 16.11 2.82 -19.22
C ASP A 264 17.20 2.76 -20.30
N LYS A 265 17.22 3.77 -21.16
CA LYS A 265 18.22 3.93 -22.23
C LYS A 265 19.29 4.99 -21.92
N GLY A 266 19.20 5.64 -20.75
CA GLY A 266 20.14 6.67 -20.33
C GLY A 266 21.50 6.10 -19.92
N GLN A 267 22.57 6.82 -20.22
CA GLN A 267 23.90 6.59 -19.64
C GLN A 267 24.24 7.79 -18.76
N GLY A 268 24.80 7.55 -17.57
CA GLY A 268 25.16 8.64 -16.65
C GLY A 268 23.95 9.40 -16.07
N GLN A 269 23.96 10.73 -16.14
CA GLN A 269 23.02 11.60 -15.40
C GLN A 269 21.56 11.57 -15.90
N GLY A 270 21.31 11.15 -17.14
CA GLY A 270 19.96 11.02 -17.71
C GLY A 270 19.30 9.66 -17.47
N ARG A 271 19.90 8.82 -16.62
CA ARG A 271 19.39 7.48 -16.27
C ARG A 271 18.22 7.58 -15.31
N LEU A 272 17.22 6.73 -15.48
CA LEU A 272 16.08 6.66 -14.56
C LEU A 272 16.53 6.15 -13.18
N ARG A 273 16.22 6.87 -12.11
CA ARG A 273 16.45 6.37 -10.74
C ARG A 273 15.24 5.55 -10.29
N VAL A 274 15.45 4.25 -10.08
CA VAL A 274 14.40 3.28 -9.75
C VAL A 274 14.63 2.74 -8.36
N LEU A 275 13.58 2.71 -7.54
CA LEU A 275 13.60 2.20 -6.17
C LEU A 275 12.61 1.05 -6.00
N GLU A 276 13.04 -0.08 -5.44
CA GLU A 276 12.14 -1.13 -4.97
C GLU A 276 11.92 -1.02 -3.45
N LEU A 277 10.66 -0.83 -3.03
CA LEU A 277 10.29 -0.87 -1.62
C LEU A 277 9.88 -2.27 -1.18
N ALA A 278 10.42 -2.70 -0.04
CA ALA A 278 10.13 -3.98 0.58
C ALA A 278 9.84 -3.84 2.07
N ALA A 279 9.01 -4.74 2.59
CA ALA A 279 8.66 -4.79 4.01
C ALA A 279 9.91 -5.03 4.85
N ARG A 280 9.97 -4.40 6.03
CA ARG A 280 11.14 -4.44 6.92
C ARG A 280 11.54 -5.88 7.24
N GLU A 281 10.58 -6.76 7.49
CA GLU A 281 10.80 -8.17 7.85
C GLU A 281 11.48 -8.97 6.72
N LYS A 282 11.50 -8.44 5.48
CA LYS A 282 12.12 -9.07 4.32
C LYS A 282 13.52 -8.54 4.00
N VAL A 283 13.90 -7.39 4.54
CA VAL A 283 15.17 -6.71 4.21
C VAL A 283 15.99 -6.30 5.44
N CYS A 284 15.47 -6.52 6.65
CA CYS A 284 16.19 -6.23 7.88
C CYS A 284 17.31 -7.26 8.09
N GLU A 285 18.54 -6.78 8.29
CA GLU A 285 19.70 -7.61 8.65
C GLU A 285 19.66 -8.09 10.11
N TYR A 286 18.82 -7.46 10.94
CA TYR A 286 18.69 -7.75 12.37
C TYR A 286 17.20 -7.79 12.79
N PRO A 287 16.40 -8.74 12.29
CA PRO A 287 14.94 -8.76 12.48
C PRO A 287 14.51 -8.88 13.96
N ASP A 288 15.36 -9.49 14.79
CA ASP A 288 15.11 -9.68 16.23
C ASP A 288 15.54 -8.48 17.08
N ARG A 289 16.05 -7.41 16.46
CA ARG A 289 16.56 -6.23 17.17
C ARG A 289 15.65 -5.02 16.97
N ALA A 290 15.63 -4.18 18.01
CA ALA A 290 14.97 -2.89 17.93
C ALA A 290 15.67 -1.96 16.92
N CYS A 291 14.92 -1.06 16.30
CA CYS A 291 15.46 -0.07 15.36
C CYS A 291 15.93 1.20 16.11
N HIS A 292 16.94 1.06 16.97
CA HIS A 292 17.64 2.19 17.61
C HIS A 292 19.13 1.87 17.83
N GLY A 293 19.96 2.91 18.03
CA GLY A 293 21.41 2.77 18.10
C GLY A 293 21.96 1.88 19.22
N ASP A 294 21.27 1.78 20.36
CA ASP A 294 21.66 0.88 21.45
C ASP A 294 21.47 -0.61 21.11
N ALA A 295 20.55 -0.95 20.20
CA ALA A 295 20.21 -2.34 19.84
C ALA A 295 20.79 -2.75 18.48
N CYS A 296 20.70 -1.88 17.48
CA CYS A 296 21.03 -2.20 16.09
C CYS A 296 22.30 -1.45 15.64
N PRO A 297 23.35 -2.17 15.19
CA PRO A 297 24.60 -1.55 14.76
C PRO A 297 24.45 -0.67 13.51
N LEU A 298 23.43 -0.94 12.68
CA LEU A 298 23.10 -0.14 11.49
C LEU A 298 22.22 1.08 11.81
N ALA A 299 21.67 1.16 13.02
CA ALA A 299 20.92 2.33 13.49
C ALA A 299 21.83 3.32 14.22
N LYS A 300 22.88 2.83 14.90
CA LYS A 300 23.88 3.67 15.56
C LYS A 300 24.58 4.57 14.55
N GLY A 301 24.74 5.86 14.78
CA GLY A 301 25.36 6.81 13.85
C GLY A 301 24.78 6.79 12.43
N PHE A 302 23.50 6.40 12.28
CA PHE A 302 22.87 6.27 10.97
C PHE A 302 22.90 7.59 10.20
N TYR A 303 22.51 8.70 10.84
CA TYR A 303 22.44 10.00 10.17
C TYR A 303 23.81 10.59 9.88
N ASP A 304 24.84 10.21 10.65
CA ASP A 304 26.22 10.64 10.40
C ASP A 304 26.80 9.99 9.12
N ARG A 305 26.39 8.73 8.85
CA ARG A 305 26.84 7.94 7.70
C ARG A 305 25.91 8.07 6.48
N LEU A 306 24.67 8.53 6.68
CA LEU A 306 23.65 8.67 5.65
C LEU A 306 24.08 9.52 4.45
N PRO A 307 24.76 10.68 4.59
CA PRO A 307 25.08 11.53 3.44
C PRO A 307 25.91 10.79 2.39
N ALA A 308 26.94 10.04 2.81
CA ALA A 308 27.80 9.29 1.90
C ALA A 308 27.06 8.11 1.26
N ALA A 309 26.24 7.39 2.04
CA ALA A 309 25.41 6.29 1.53
C ALA A 309 24.39 6.79 0.49
N ARG A 310 23.74 7.92 0.75
CA ARG A 310 22.79 8.58 -0.16
C ARG A 310 23.46 9.00 -1.46
N GLU A 311 24.64 9.59 -1.37
CA GLU A 311 25.38 10.03 -2.56
C GLU A 311 25.78 8.85 -3.45
N GLN A 312 26.18 7.73 -2.85
CA GLN A 312 26.45 6.50 -3.58
C GLN A 312 25.18 5.90 -4.19
N ALA A 313 24.07 5.87 -3.44
CA ALA A 313 22.79 5.36 -3.93
C ALA A 313 22.26 6.15 -5.13
N ALA A 314 22.38 7.48 -5.12
CA ALA A 314 22.00 8.32 -6.25
C ALA A 314 22.85 8.06 -7.51
N LYS A 315 24.12 7.69 -7.36
CA LYS A 315 25.01 7.31 -8.47
C LYS A 315 24.65 5.94 -9.07
N VAL A 316 24.26 4.97 -8.22
CA VAL A 316 23.86 3.63 -8.67
C VAL A 316 22.56 3.67 -9.48
N ALA A 317 21.64 4.56 -9.11
CA ALA A 317 20.31 4.80 -9.71
C ALA A 317 19.33 3.61 -9.65
N TRP A 318 19.81 2.37 -9.81
CA TRP A 318 18.99 1.16 -9.71
C TRP A 318 19.05 0.56 -8.31
N LEU A 319 18.11 0.96 -7.47
CA LEU A 319 18.02 0.61 -6.06
C LEU A 319 16.99 -0.49 -5.84
N ASP A 320 17.31 -1.69 -6.32
CA ASP A 320 16.60 -2.91 -5.92
C ASP A 320 17.06 -3.36 -4.52
N ARG A 321 16.45 -4.44 -4.00
CA ARG A 321 16.79 -4.96 -2.67
C ARG A 321 18.27 -5.30 -2.51
N GLN A 322 18.91 -5.83 -3.55
CA GLN A 322 20.31 -6.26 -3.47
C GLN A 322 21.22 -5.03 -3.46
N SER A 323 21.03 -4.09 -4.39
CA SER A 323 21.78 -2.84 -4.44
C SER A 323 21.65 -2.04 -3.14
N LEU A 324 20.44 -1.92 -2.59
CA LEU A 324 20.22 -1.22 -1.31
C LEU A 324 20.92 -1.89 -0.15
N ARG A 325 20.91 -3.23 -0.12
CA ARG A 325 21.61 -4.00 0.90
C ARG A 325 23.12 -3.79 0.79
N ASP A 326 23.67 -3.87 -0.41
CA ASP A 326 25.11 -3.74 -0.64
C ASP A 326 25.61 -2.34 -0.25
N ILE A 327 24.88 -1.29 -0.63
CA ILE A 327 25.20 0.09 -0.22
C ILE A 327 25.01 0.26 1.29
N GLY A 328 23.89 -0.21 1.84
CA GLY A 328 23.60 -0.10 3.26
C GLY A 328 24.71 -0.73 4.11
N LEU A 329 25.16 -1.93 3.75
CA LEU A 329 26.26 -2.60 4.46
C LEU A 329 27.61 -1.93 4.25
N ALA A 330 27.91 -1.45 3.03
CA ALA A 330 29.18 -0.79 2.73
C ALA A 330 29.38 0.52 3.51
N TYR A 331 28.29 1.26 3.76
CA TYR A 331 28.28 2.49 4.55
C TYR A 331 27.74 2.30 5.96
N GLU A 332 27.52 1.04 6.36
CA GLU A 332 27.02 0.63 7.67
C GLU A 332 25.71 1.33 8.11
N VAL A 333 24.81 1.61 7.17
CA VAL A 333 23.47 2.17 7.41
C VAL A 333 22.39 1.12 7.15
N CYS A 334 21.23 1.24 7.80
CA CYS A 334 20.13 0.30 7.62
C CYS A 334 19.56 0.35 6.18
N PRO A 335 19.57 -0.75 5.41
CA PRO A 335 19.04 -0.77 4.03
C PRO A 335 17.57 -0.36 3.93
N TYR A 336 16.76 -0.73 4.91
CA TYR A 336 15.33 -0.37 4.96
C TYR A 336 15.12 1.15 5.07
N PHE A 337 15.86 1.83 5.95
CA PHE A 337 15.75 3.28 6.12
C PHE A 337 16.49 4.04 5.02
N LEU A 338 17.55 3.48 4.45
CA LEU A 338 18.15 4.01 3.24
C LEU A 338 17.15 4.01 2.08
N ALA A 339 16.35 2.95 1.92
CA ALA A 339 15.30 2.91 0.90
C ALA A 339 14.26 4.03 1.10
N GLN A 340 13.84 4.30 2.34
CA GLN A 340 12.94 5.40 2.65
C GLN A 340 13.56 6.77 2.33
N GLU A 341 14.81 7.01 2.72
CA GLU A 341 15.53 8.24 2.34
C GLU A 341 15.59 8.38 0.80
N MET A 342 15.91 7.29 0.10
CA MET A 342 16.04 7.32 -1.36
C MET A 342 14.71 7.47 -2.10
N ALA A 343 13.56 7.27 -1.44
CA ALA A 343 12.25 7.56 -2.04
C ALA A 343 12.13 9.06 -2.41
N HIS A 344 12.79 9.94 -1.64
CA HIS A 344 12.83 11.38 -1.94
C HIS A 344 13.56 11.70 -3.25
N TRP A 345 14.47 10.83 -3.68
CA TRP A 345 15.41 11.09 -4.77
C TRP A 345 15.27 10.13 -5.96
N ALA A 346 14.33 9.18 -5.90
CA ALA A 346 13.98 8.27 -6.98
C ALA A 346 12.93 8.87 -7.94
N ASP A 347 12.96 8.49 -9.22
CA ASP A 347 11.95 8.88 -10.22
C ASP A 347 10.79 7.89 -10.29
N ALA A 348 11.10 6.60 -10.17
CA ALA A 348 10.14 5.52 -10.22
C ALA A 348 10.28 4.62 -8.99
N ILE A 349 9.17 4.33 -8.32
CA ILE A 349 9.13 3.51 -7.11
C ILE A 349 8.22 2.32 -7.35
N VAL A 350 8.75 1.11 -7.19
CA VAL A 350 8.00 -0.14 -7.28
C VAL A 350 7.74 -0.67 -5.88
N GLY A 351 6.47 -0.91 -5.53
CA GLY A 351 6.10 -1.30 -4.17
C GLY A 351 4.77 -2.04 -4.05
N ASP A 352 4.38 -2.34 -2.81
CA ASP A 352 3.05 -2.85 -2.47
C ASP A 352 2.01 -1.73 -2.35
N TYR A 353 0.74 -2.05 -2.55
CA TYR A 353 -0.39 -1.13 -2.32
C TYR A 353 -0.33 -0.41 -0.97
N ASN A 354 0.10 -1.09 0.10
CA ASN A 354 0.14 -0.54 1.45
C ASN A 354 0.99 0.74 1.55
N TYR A 355 2.00 0.92 0.69
CA TYR A 355 2.82 2.13 0.72
C TYR A 355 2.07 3.39 0.29
N TYR A 356 0.95 3.26 -0.43
CA TYR A 356 0.17 4.41 -0.90
C TYR A 356 -1.29 4.40 -0.43
N PHE A 357 -1.90 3.24 -0.17
CA PHE A 357 -3.32 3.13 0.15
C PHE A 357 -3.63 2.87 1.63
N ASP A 358 -2.65 2.47 2.45
CA ASP A 358 -2.85 2.26 3.88
C ASP A 358 -2.99 3.58 4.66
N SER A 359 -3.68 3.58 5.81
CA SER A 359 -3.80 4.76 6.68
C SER A 359 -2.44 5.36 7.10
N SER A 360 -1.41 4.52 7.21
CA SER A 360 -0.02 4.87 7.56
C SER A 360 0.93 4.84 6.35
N ALA A 361 0.39 4.88 5.13
CA ALA A 361 1.12 4.80 3.87
C ALA A 361 2.26 5.82 3.75
N PHE A 362 3.50 5.32 3.84
CA PHE A 362 4.73 6.11 3.73
C PHE A 362 4.76 6.97 2.45
N LEU A 363 4.55 6.40 1.26
CA LEU A 363 4.63 7.17 0.01
C LEU A 363 3.56 8.26 -0.10
N TYR A 364 2.37 8.00 0.43
CA TYR A 364 1.31 9.00 0.44
C TYR A 364 1.61 10.16 1.40
N ALA A 365 2.09 9.85 2.61
CA ALA A 365 2.52 10.86 3.57
C ALA A 365 3.67 11.71 3.01
N THR A 366 4.70 11.05 2.45
CA THR A 366 5.85 11.75 1.86
C THR A 366 5.46 12.57 0.63
N MET A 367 4.57 12.06 -0.22
CA MET A 367 4.04 12.80 -1.38
C MET A 367 3.39 14.10 -0.94
N ARG A 368 2.56 14.08 0.11
CA ARG A 368 1.91 15.28 0.65
C ARG A 368 2.90 16.23 1.32
N GLU A 369 3.83 15.72 2.12
CA GLU A 369 4.82 16.56 2.81
C GLU A 369 5.76 17.28 1.84
N ALA A 370 6.14 16.60 0.76
CA ALA A 370 7.06 17.12 -0.24
C ALA A 370 6.36 17.75 -1.47
N ASP A 371 5.03 17.85 -1.45
CA ASP A 371 4.18 18.40 -2.52
C ASP A 371 4.47 17.78 -3.90
N TRP A 372 4.63 16.46 -3.95
CA TRP A 372 4.93 15.76 -5.20
C TRP A 372 3.70 15.57 -6.06
N ARG A 373 3.86 15.83 -7.36
CA ARG A 373 2.90 15.43 -8.39
C ARG A 373 3.17 13.99 -8.79
N ALA A 374 2.69 13.05 -7.97
CA ALA A 374 2.89 11.62 -8.19
C ALA A 374 1.85 11.02 -9.15
N ALA A 375 2.31 10.23 -10.13
CA ALA A 375 1.44 9.40 -10.96
C ALA A 375 1.47 7.95 -10.47
N VAL A 376 0.29 7.35 -10.29
CA VAL A 376 0.15 6.04 -9.65
C VAL A 376 -0.36 5.00 -10.64
N LEU A 377 0.38 3.91 -10.79
CA LEU A 377 0.00 2.71 -11.52
C LEU A 377 -0.37 1.62 -10.52
N VAL A 378 -1.58 1.09 -10.63
CA VAL A 378 -2.10 0.00 -9.78
C VAL A 378 -2.28 -1.24 -10.64
N ASP A 379 -1.32 -2.17 -10.55
CA ASP A 379 -1.30 -3.42 -11.32
C ASP A 379 -2.08 -4.54 -10.63
N GLU A 380 -2.88 -5.26 -11.40
CA GLU A 380 -3.86 -6.22 -10.88
C GLU A 380 -4.80 -5.57 -9.86
N ALA A 381 -5.32 -4.39 -10.25
CA ALA A 381 -6.19 -3.53 -9.45
C ALA A 381 -7.46 -4.23 -8.92
N HIS A 382 -7.84 -5.37 -9.49
CA HIS A 382 -8.91 -6.20 -8.94
C HIS A 382 -8.67 -6.62 -7.47
N ASN A 383 -7.40 -6.77 -7.07
CA ASN A 383 -7.05 -7.11 -5.70
C ASN A 383 -7.18 -5.92 -4.74
N LEU A 384 -7.26 -4.69 -5.24
CA LEU A 384 -7.21 -3.50 -4.39
C LEU A 384 -8.41 -3.43 -3.42
N LEU A 385 -9.60 -3.88 -3.84
CA LEU A 385 -10.79 -3.83 -3.00
C LEU A 385 -10.60 -4.66 -1.72
N GLU A 386 -10.21 -5.92 -1.86
CA GLU A 386 -10.02 -6.80 -0.70
C GLU A 386 -8.82 -6.36 0.16
N ARG A 387 -7.75 -5.88 -0.49
CA ARG A 387 -6.58 -5.34 0.22
C ARG A 387 -6.94 -4.09 1.02
N ALA A 388 -7.73 -3.19 0.47
CA ALA A 388 -8.17 -1.97 1.16
C ALA A 388 -9.14 -2.28 2.30
N ARG A 389 -10.09 -3.22 2.13
CA ARG A 389 -10.92 -3.70 3.25
C ARG A 389 -10.08 -4.20 4.41
N GLY A 390 -8.99 -4.90 4.14
CA GLY A 390 -8.01 -5.31 5.14
C GLY A 390 -7.28 -4.13 5.80
N MET A 391 -6.76 -3.18 5.01
CA MET A 391 -6.09 -1.96 5.53
C MET A 391 -6.99 -1.13 6.46
N TYR A 392 -8.29 -1.10 6.19
CA TYR A 392 -9.29 -0.34 6.93
C TYR A 392 -10.17 -1.20 7.83
N THR A 393 -9.70 -2.40 8.20
CA THR A 393 -10.30 -3.20 9.27
C THR A 393 -9.37 -3.16 10.48
N ALA A 394 -9.93 -3.01 11.68
CA ALA A 394 -9.20 -3.10 12.94
C ALA A 394 -9.80 -4.23 13.78
N GLU A 395 -8.95 -5.15 14.23
CA GLU A 395 -9.34 -6.26 15.09
C GLU A 395 -8.65 -6.12 16.45
N LEU A 396 -9.41 -6.33 17.51
CA LEU A 396 -8.88 -6.54 18.85
C LEU A 396 -9.10 -8.02 19.20
N ASP A 397 -8.04 -8.67 19.66
CA ASP A 397 -8.07 -10.07 20.08
C ASP A 397 -8.11 -10.18 21.60
N GLY A 398 -9.05 -10.97 22.14
CA GLY A 398 -9.19 -11.15 23.59
C GLY A 398 -7.97 -11.82 24.22
N GLY A 399 -7.31 -12.74 23.51
CA GLY A 399 -6.07 -13.36 23.96
C GLY A 399 -4.89 -12.38 23.96
N ALA A 400 -4.82 -11.48 22.97
CA ALA A 400 -3.81 -10.42 22.95
C ALA A 400 -4.00 -9.44 24.12
N LEU A 401 -5.24 -9.08 24.47
CA LEU A 401 -5.55 -8.27 25.65
C LEU A 401 -5.18 -8.99 26.96
N GLU A 402 -5.44 -10.30 27.05
CA GLU A 402 -5.06 -11.12 28.21
C GLU A 402 -3.56 -11.18 28.40
N GLU A 403 -2.83 -11.42 27.32
CA GLU A 403 -1.37 -11.42 27.35
C GLU A 403 -0.82 -10.04 27.71
N ALA A 404 -1.35 -8.97 27.11
CA ALA A 404 -0.98 -7.60 27.43
C ALA A 404 -1.22 -7.27 28.91
N HIS A 405 -2.37 -7.68 29.47
CA HIS A 405 -2.69 -7.46 30.88
C HIS A 405 -1.79 -8.27 31.83
N ARG A 406 -1.45 -9.52 31.46
CA ARG A 406 -0.54 -10.36 32.24
C ARG A 406 0.87 -9.76 32.31
N MET A 407 1.35 -9.22 31.20
CA MET A 407 2.65 -8.55 31.10
C MET A 407 2.62 -7.10 31.58
N ALA A 408 1.43 -6.56 31.91
CA ALA A 408 1.28 -5.16 32.24
C ALA A 408 2.01 -4.79 33.54
N PRO A 409 2.77 -3.68 33.53
CA PRO A 409 3.28 -3.07 34.76
C PRO A 409 2.12 -2.61 35.64
N ALA A 410 2.39 -2.37 36.93
CA ALA A 410 1.37 -2.02 37.91
C ALA A 410 0.48 -0.84 37.48
N VAL A 411 1.06 0.18 36.83
CA VAL A 411 0.35 1.37 36.33
C VAL A 411 -0.69 1.05 35.24
N LEU A 412 -0.47 0.00 34.44
CA LEU A 412 -1.35 -0.37 33.32
C LEU A 412 -2.37 -1.44 33.67
N ARG A 413 -2.22 -2.15 34.81
CA ARG A 413 -3.18 -3.19 35.22
C ARG A 413 -4.59 -2.64 35.40
N GLY A 414 -4.74 -1.48 36.06
CA GLY A 414 -6.04 -0.84 36.26
C GLY A 414 -6.75 -0.44 34.95
N PRO A 415 -6.09 0.32 34.06
CA PRO A 415 -6.61 0.66 32.73
C PRO A 415 -7.02 -0.57 31.90
N LEU A 416 -6.14 -1.58 31.78
CA LEU A 416 -6.44 -2.78 30.99
C LEU A 416 -7.55 -3.64 31.62
N ALA A 417 -7.63 -3.71 32.95
CA ALA A 417 -8.73 -4.40 33.62
C ALA A 417 -10.08 -3.70 33.39
N ARG A 418 -10.12 -2.38 33.19
CA ARG A 418 -11.34 -1.67 32.78
C ARG A 418 -11.74 -2.05 31.36
N VAL A 419 -10.79 -2.11 30.42
CA VAL A 419 -11.05 -2.56 29.04
C VAL A 419 -11.64 -3.97 29.06
N PHE A 420 -11.08 -4.88 29.86
CA PHE A 420 -11.65 -6.22 30.06
C PHE A 420 -13.11 -6.23 30.50
N ARG A 421 -13.46 -5.43 31.50
CA ARG A 421 -14.85 -5.37 32.00
C ARG A 421 -15.81 -4.78 30.97
N GLU A 422 -15.40 -3.74 30.26
CA GLU A 422 -16.22 -3.15 29.20
C GLU A 422 -16.35 -4.11 28.01
N TRP A 423 -15.30 -4.84 27.67
CA TRP A 423 -15.35 -5.91 26.67
C TRP A 423 -16.39 -6.97 27.02
N ASP A 424 -16.34 -7.50 28.25
CA ASP A 424 -17.33 -8.46 28.73
C ASP A 424 -18.74 -7.86 28.69
N THR A 425 -18.90 -6.58 29.02
CA THR A 425 -20.20 -5.90 28.97
C THR A 425 -20.74 -5.79 27.54
N VAL A 426 -19.88 -5.47 26.57
CA VAL A 426 -20.23 -5.42 25.14
C VAL A 426 -20.67 -6.78 24.61
N GLN A 427 -20.06 -7.85 25.12
CA GLN A 427 -20.33 -9.21 24.66
C GLN A 427 -21.46 -9.91 25.43
N GLN A 428 -21.74 -9.52 26.68
CA GLN A 428 -22.85 -10.05 27.48
C GLN A 428 -24.22 -9.78 26.86
N SER A 429 -24.34 -8.74 26.04
CA SER A 429 -25.57 -8.40 25.33
C SER A 429 -25.78 -9.20 24.04
N GLN A 430 -24.81 -10.02 23.61
CA GLN A 430 -24.97 -10.88 22.43
C GLN A 430 -25.93 -12.03 22.68
N GLN A 431 -26.71 -12.34 21.66
CA GLN A 431 -27.62 -13.47 21.56
C GLN A 431 -27.03 -14.61 20.70
N ALA A 432 -26.05 -14.30 19.84
CA ALA A 432 -25.37 -15.27 18.98
C ALA A 432 -23.84 -15.19 19.09
N ASP A 433 -23.16 -16.28 18.71
CA ASP A 433 -21.69 -16.37 18.73
C ASP A 433 -21.01 -15.34 17.81
N TYR A 434 -21.71 -14.88 16.78
CA TYR A 434 -21.28 -13.83 15.87
C TYR A 434 -22.42 -12.83 15.76
N GLU A 435 -22.12 -11.55 15.92
CA GLU A 435 -23.05 -10.46 15.66
C GLU A 435 -22.32 -9.24 15.11
N THR A 436 -23.07 -8.38 14.43
CA THR A 436 -22.60 -7.05 14.03
C THR A 436 -23.48 -5.95 14.61
N GLY A 437 -23.03 -4.71 14.53
CA GLY A 437 -23.81 -3.53 14.90
C GLY A 437 -23.37 -2.30 14.10
N ASP A 438 -24.29 -1.35 13.96
CA ASP A 438 -24.08 -0.06 13.28
C ASP A 438 -23.58 1.05 14.21
N GLU A 439 -23.24 0.70 15.46
CA GLU A 439 -22.69 1.63 16.45
C GLU A 439 -21.64 0.92 17.28
N ILE A 440 -20.61 1.66 17.68
CA ILE A 440 -19.60 1.22 18.64
C ILE A 440 -20.02 1.75 20.02
N PRO A 441 -20.13 0.90 21.06
CA PRO A 441 -20.51 1.35 22.39
C PRO A 441 -19.57 2.44 22.93
N GLU A 442 -20.08 3.66 23.15
CA GLU A 442 -19.25 4.81 23.50
C GLU A 442 -18.42 4.59 24.77
N ARG A 443 -18.99 3.88 25.75
CA ARG A 443 -18.32 3.59 27.02
C ARG A 443 -17.10 2.69 26.83
N PHE A 444 -17.20 1.72 25.92
CA PHE A 444 -16.06 0.90 25.53
C PHE A 444 -14.99 1.74 24.85
N LEU A 445 -15.37 2.58 23.88
CA LEU A 445 -14.43 3.44 23.16
C LEU A 445 -13.69 4.42 24.09
N ARG A 446 -14.41 5.11 24.99
CA ARG A 446 -13.80 5.98 26.00
C ARG A 446 -12.82 5.24 26.90
N THR A 447 -13.15 4.00 27.28
CA THR A 447 -12.28 3.17 28.12
C THR A 447 -11.04 2.71 27.37
N LEU A 448 -11.18 2.33 26.10
CA LEU A 448 -10.07 1.97 25.21
C LEU A 448 -9.13 3.17 24.99
N GLN A 449 -9.69 4.36 24.73
CA GLN A 449 -8.92 5.60 24.59
C GLN A 449 -8.13 5.91 25.88
N ALA A 450 -8.75 5.80 27.06
CA ALA A 450 -8.06 5.99 28.33
C ALA A 450 -6.93 4.96 28.54
N ALA A 451 -7.11 3.72 28.10
CA ALA A 451 -6.06 2.70 28.16
C ALA A 451 -4.92 2.99 27.15
N ASN A 452 -5.25 3.48 25.95
CA ASN A 452 -4.27 3.95 24.97
C ASN A 452 -3.42 5.10 25.51
N THR A 453 -4.04 6.10 26.16
CA THR A 453 -3.30 7.19 26.81
C THR A 453 -2.34 6.67 27.86
N ALA A 454 -2.81 5.80 28.77
CA ALA A 454 -1.96 5.23 29.81
C ALA A 454 -0.81 4.38 29.23
N MET A 455 -1.08 3.55 28.21
CA MET A 455 -0.04 2.77 27.53
C MET A 455 0.97 3.67 26.82
N ALA A 456 0.52 4.73 26.16
CA ALA A 456 1.39 5.70 25.52
C ALA A 456 2.32 6.38 26.54
N GLU A 457 1.78 6.86 27.67
CA GLU A 457 2.56 7.43 28.79
C GLU A 457 3.60 6.44 29.33
N HIS A 458 3.22 5.17 29.51
CA HIS A 458 4.14 4.12 29.95
C HIS A 458 5.28 3.87 28.96
N PHE A 459 4.98 3.77 27.66
CA PHE A 459 6.00 3.57 26.65
C PHE A 459 6.91 4.80 26.48
N ALA A 460 6.41 5.99 26.75
CA ALA A 460 7.22 7.21 26.82
C ALA A 460 8.23 7.16 27.97
N ALA A 461 7.76 6.80 29.17
CA ALA A 461 8.57 6.75 30.39
C ALA A 461 9.52 5.55 30.42
N THR A 462 9.21 4.49 29.66
CA THR A 462 10.00 3.26 29.59
C THR A 462 10.20 2.84 28.13
N PRO A 463 11.01 3.57 27.35
CA PRO A 463 11.20 3.32 25.92
C PRO A 463 11.75 1.93 25.61
N ASP A 464 12.56 1.35 26.49
CA ASP A 464 13.11 0.01 26.31
C ASP A 464 12.08 -1.11 26.58
N ALA A 465 10.92 -0.78 27.18
CA ALA A 465 9.78 -1.69 27.36
C ALA A 465 8.89 -1.76 26.11
N SER A 466 9.21 -1.02 25.04
CA SER A 466 8.44 -0.95 23.80
C SER A 466 8.66 -2.16 22.88
N GLN A 467 8.58 -3.37 23.44
CA GLN A 467 8.56 -4.62 22.68
C GLN A 467 7.65 -5.67 23.33
N GLY A 468 7.07 -6.53 22.50
CA GLY A 468 6.30 -7.68 22.95
C GLY A 468 4.78 -7.47 22.92
N PRO A 469 4.02 -8.36 23.57
CA PRO A 469 2.55 -8.42 23.48
C PRO A 469 1.82 -7.13 23.89
N LEU A 470 2.29 -6.42 24.93
CA LEU A 470 1.69 -5.16 25.36
C LEU A 470 1.75 -4.09 24.25
N GLN A 471 2.89 -3.97 23.56
CA GLN A 471 3.04 -3.03 22.45
C GLN A 471 2.17 -3.41 21.24
N ARG A 472 2.09 -4.71 20.93
CA ARG A 472 1.22 -5.20 19.85
C ARG A 472 -0.23 -4.83 20.12
N PHE A 473 -0.74 -5.15 21.31
CA PHE A 473 -2.10 -4.77 21.70
C PHE A 473 -2.32 -3.26 21.68
N PHE A 474 -1.32 -2.46 22.11
CA PHE A 474 -1.40 -1.00 22.02
C PHE A 474 -1.54 -0.50 20.58
N PHE A 475 -0.80 -1.05 19.62
CA PHE A 475 -0.94 -0.68 18.21
C PHE A 475 -2.29 -1.10 17.63
N ASP A 476 -2.78 -2.30 17.97
CA ASP A 476 -4.11 -2.76 17.57
C ASP A 476 -5.20 -1.84 18.13
N ALA A 477 -5.07 -1.45 19.41
CA ALA A 477 -5.98 -0.53 20.09
C ALA A 477 -5.93 0.91 19.55
N LEU A 478 -4.76 1.40 19.12
CA LEU A 478 -4.63 2.69 18.43
C LEU A 478 -5.27 2.66 17.05
N HIS A 479 -5.04 1.60 16.28
CA HIS A 479 -5.67 1.42 14.97
C HIS A 479 -7.19 1.32 15.08
N PHE A 480 -7.70 0.57 16.07
CA PHE A 480 -9.12 0.50 16.37
C PHE A 480 -9.70 1.88 16.74
N ALA A 481 -9.06 2.62 17.65
CA ALA A 481 -9.52 3.96 18.04
C ALA A 481 -9.56 4.93 16.84
N ARG A 482 -8.55 4.90 15.97
CA ARG A 482 -8.50 5.72 14.75
C ARG A 482 -9.65 5.39 13.80
N LEU A 483 -9.92 4.11 13.56
CA LEU A 483 -11.02 3.70 12.69
C LEU A 483 -12.40 3.96 13.32
N ALA A 484 -12.49 4.00 14.66
CA ALA A 484 -13.71 4.35 15.36
C ALA A 484 -14.09 5.82 15.13
N GLU A 485 -13.12 6.74 15.03
CA GLU A 485 -13.35 8.16 14.72
C GLU A 485 -13.93 8.36 13.32
N ALA A 486 -13.58 7.49 12.39
CA ALA A 486 -14.08 7.49 11.02
C ALA A 486 -15.17 6.43 10.79
N PHE A 487 -15.83 5.93 11.85
CA PHE A 487 -16.84 4.89 11.72
C PHE A 487 -18.13 5.43 11.08
N GLY A 488 -18.75 4.65 10.21
CA GLY A 488 -19.96 5.07 9.50
C GLY A 488 -20.57 3.98 8.62
N ASP A 489 -21.38 4.39 7.65
CA ASP A 489 -22.14 3.53 6.73
C ASP A 489 -21.29 2.62 5.81
N HIS A 490 -19.97 2.65 5.97
CA HIS A 490 -19.01 1.87 5.19
C HIS A 490 -18.36 0.73 5.99
N SER A 491 -18.59 0.67 7.30
CA SER A 491 -18.03 -0.33 8.22
C SER A 491 -19.11 -0.86 9.16
N VAL A 492 -18.84 -1.97 9.84
CA VAL A 492 -19.70 -2.51 10.91
C VAL A 492 -18.87 -2.88 12.13
N PHE A 493 -19.47 -2.81 13.31
CA PHE A 493 -18.86 -3.26 14.55
C PHE A 493 -19.14 -4.75 14.75
N GLU A 494 -18.14 -5.59 14.51
CA GLU A 494 -18.19 -7.04 14.60
C GLU A 494 -17.83 -7.52 16.01
N ARG A 495 -18.62 -8.47 16.51
CA ARG A 495 -18.46 -9.07 17.83
C ARG A 495 -18.49 -10.60 17.69
N THR A 496 -17.38 -11.24 18.03
CA THR A 496 -17.25 -12.71 17.98
C THR A 496 -17.02 -13.25 19.39
N LEU A 497 -17.89 -14.16 19.82
CA LEU A 497 -17.73 -14.96 21.02
C LEU A 497 -16.90 -16.20 20.72
N GLY A 498 -16.23 -16.69 21.76
CA GLY A 498 -15.53 -17.96 21.72
C GLY A 498 -15.58 -18.63 23.08
N ALA A 499 -15.42 -19.96 23.08
CA ALA A 499 -15.39 -20.77 24.31
C ALA A 499 -14.26 -20.35 25.27
N THR A 500 -13.21 -19.71 24.74
CA THR A 500 -12.06 -19.18 25.46
C THR A 500 -11.86 -17.71 25.16
N GLN A 501 -11.15 -16.96 26.04
CA GLN A 501 -10.79 -15.56 25.79
C GLN A 501 -10.01 -15.37 24.47
N GLN A 502 -9.12 -16.31 24.16
CA GLN A 502 -8.34 -16.37 22.91
C GLN A 502 -9.19 -16.51 21.64
N ALA A 503 -10.47 -16.89 21.77
CA ALA A 503 -11.38 -17.04 20.66
C ALA A 503 -12.40 -15.88 20.59
N ARG A 504 -12.33 -14.92 21.51
CA ARG A 504 -13.17 -13.72 21.52
C ARG A 504 -12.50 -12.59 20.73
N ARG A 505 -13.30 -11.84 19.97
CA ARG A 505 -12.82 -10.75 19.12
C ARG A 505 -13.83 -9.62 19.05
N LEU A 506 -13.34 -8.39 19.03
CA LEU A 506 -14.10 -7.20 18.65
C LEU A 506 -13.40 -6.57 17.45
N ALA A 507 -14.15 -6.16 16.43
CA ALA A 507 -13.54 -5.58 15.23
C ALA A 507 -14.39 -4.45 14.64
N ILE A 508 -13.72 -3.47 14.04
CA ILE A 508 -14.33 -2.57 13.05
C ILE A 508 -14.03 -3.18 11.69
N ARG A 509 -15.05 -3.77 11.07
CA ARG A 509 -14.93 -4.45 9.77
C ARG A 509 -15.30 -3.47 8.67
N ASN A 510 -14.35 -3.12 7.81
CA ASN A 510 -14.66 -2.29 6.63
C ASN A 510 -15.30 -3.13 5.52
N LEU A 511 -16.45 -2.68 5.03
CA LEU A 511 -17.19 -3.32 3.95
C LEU A 511 -17.00 -2.58 2.62
N VAL A 512 -16.85 -1.25 2.69
CA VAL A 512 -16.67 -0.36 1.53
C VAL A 512 -15.50 0.60 1.80
N PRO A 513 -14.33 0.42 1.18
CA PRO A 513 -13.16 1.26 1.48
C PRO A 513 -13.19 2.64 0.81
N ALA A 514 -14.15 2.90 -0.09
CA ALA A 514 -14.25 4.13 -0.88
C ALA A 514 -13.98 5.44 -0.11
N PRO A 515 -14.58 5.69 1.06
CA PRO A 515 -14.37 6.95 1.79
C PRO A 515 -12.91 7.19 2.20
N PHE A 516 -12.13 6.12 2.42
CA PHE A 516 -10.73 6.23 2.80
C PHE A 516 -9.77 6.39 1.62
N LEU A 517 -10.18 5.92 0.43
CA LEU A 517 -9.34 5.91 -0.77
C LEU A 517 -9.58 7.12 -1.66
N GLN A 518 -10.76 7.74 -1.61
CA GLN A 518 -11.16 8.84 -2.50
C GLN A 518 -10.15 9.99 -2.51
N GLY A 519 -9.71 10.46 -1.33
CA GLY A 519 -8.70 11.52 -1.23
C GLY A 519 -7.37 11.15 -1.91
N ARG A 520 -6.98 9.86 -1.86
CA ARG A 520 -5.74 9.37 -2.46
C ARG A 520 -5.79 9.34 -3.98
N PHE A 521 -6.97 9.10 -4.57
CA PHE A 521 -7.18 9.17 -6.01
C PHE A 521 -7.21 10.62 -6.51
N VAL A 522 -7.83 11.52 -5.74
CA VAL A 522 -7.97 12.95 -6.09
C VAL A 522 -6.64 13.70 -5.96
N GLU A 523 -5.85 13.43 -4.92
CA GLU A 523 -4.58 14.14 -4.67
C GLU A 523 -3.43 13.68 -5.60
N ALA A 524 -3.53 12.50 -6.21
CA ALA A 524 -2.55 12.05 -7.19
C ALA A 524 -2.60 12.90 -8.47
N ALA A 525 -1.45 13.08 -9.12
CA ALA A 525 -1.41 13.76 -10.42
C ALA A 525 -2.19 12.99 -11.50
N SER A 526 -2.18 11.66 -11.44
CA SER A 526 -3.02 10.75 -12.23
C SER A 526 -2.97 9.36 -11.61
N VAL A 527 -4.02 8.55 -11.80
CA VAL A 527 -4.04 7.14 -11.36
C VAL A 527 -4.51 6.25 -12.49
N THR A 528 -3.77 5.18 -12.78
CA THR A 528 -4.23 4.13 -13.69
C THR A 528 -4.35 2.80 -12.94
N CYS A 529 -5.57 2.33 -12.79
CA CYS A 529 -5.91 1.00 -12.30
C CYS A 529 -6.03 0.05 -13.50
N PHE A 530 -5.21 -1.00 -13.57
CA PHE A 530 -5.26 -1.94 -14.69
C PHE A 530 -5.20 -3.39 -14.23
N SER A 531 -5.88 -4.27 -14.97
CA SER A 531 -6.08 -5.67 -14.57
C SER A 531 -6.61 -6.51 -15.74
N GLY A 532 -6.39 -7.83 -15.69
CA GLY A 532 -7.01 -8.78 -16.63
C GLY A 532 -8.52 -8.92 -16.50
N THR A 533 -9.06 -8.57 -15.33
CA THR A 533 -10.43 -8.85 -14.92
C THR A 533 -10.98 -7.68 -14.10
N LEU A 534 -11.14 -6.51 -14.71
CA LEU A 534 -11.61 -5.28 -14.03
C LEU A 534 -13.04 -4.89 -14.40
N SER A 535 -13.70 -5.67 -15.26
CA SER A 535 -15.11 -5.54 -15.58
C SER A 535 -15.98 -6.29 -14.57
N PRO A 536 -17.17 -5.78 -14.19
CA PRO A 536 -17.71 -4.46 -14.56
C PRO A 536 -16.99 -3.30 -13.87
N PHE A 537 -16.66 -2.24 -14.62
CA PHE A 537 -15.88 -1.11 -14.08
C PHE A 537 -16.60 -0.33 -12.97
N GLU A 538 -17.92 -0.20 -13.08
CA GLU A 538 -18.74 0.52 -12.10
C GLU A 538 -18.58 -0.06 -10.69
N PHE A 539 -18.51 -1.38 -10.56
CA PHE A 539 -18.30 -2.06 -9.29
C PHE A 539 -17.02 -1.59 -8.59
N TYR A 540 -15.91 -1.56 -9.33
CA TYR A 540 -14.62 -1.13 -8.78
C TYR A 540 -14.58 0.39 -8.55
N ARG A 541 -15.16 1.18 -9.46
CA ARG A 541 -15.23 2.65 -9.30
C ARG A 541 -15.94 3.01 -8.01
N ASP A 542 -17.10 2.41 -7.77
CA ASP A 542 -17.95 2.68 -6.62
C ASP A 542 -17.31 2.15 -5.32
N ALA A 543 -16.89 0.89 -5.31
CA ALA A 543 -16.37 0.24 -4.10
C ALA A 543 -15.02 0.82 -3.64
N LEU A 544 -14.19 1.31 -4.58
CA LEU A 544 -12.92 1.95 -4.29
C LEU A 544 -13.03 3.48 -4.18
N GLY A 545 -14.12 4.11 -4.62
CA GLY A 545 -14.30 5.56 -4.55
C GLY A 545 -13.46 6.33 -5.57
N LEU A 546 -13.32 5.82 -6.79
CA LEU A 546 -12.69 6.58 -7.88
C LEU A 546 -13.61 7.72 -8.34
N PRO A 547 -13.06 8.84 -8.85
CA PRO A 547 -13.85 9.95 -9.39
C PRO A 547 -14.85 9.53 -10.48
N GLU A 548 -15.99 10.21 -10.58
CA GLU A 548 -17.02 9.90 -11.58
C GLU A 548 -16.53 10.07 -13.03
N ASP A 549 -15.60 11.00 -13.25
CA ASP A 549 -14.99 11.30 -14.56
C ASP A 549 -13.83 10.33 -14.93
N THR A 550 -13.65 9.26 -14.15
CA THR A 550 -12.68 8.19 -14.43
C THR A 550 -12.90 7.62 -15.82
N ALA A 551 -11.85 7.66 -16.65
CA ALA A 551 -11.87 7.06 -17.97
C ALA A 551 -11.91 5.53 -17.86
N LEU A 552 -12.67 4.88 -18.75
CA LEU A 552 -12.82 3.42 -18.79
C LEU A 552 -12.29 2.90 -20.12
N LEU A 553 -11.52 1.81 -20.08
CA LEU A 553 -11.00 1.13 -21.27
C LEU A 553 -11.11 -0.38 -21.11
N ASP A 554 -11.79 -1.05 -22.05
CA ASP A 554 -11.77 -2.51 -22.17
C ASP A 554 -11.04 -2.88 -23.46
N VAL A 555 -9.77 -3.27 -23.31
CA VAL A 555 -8.90 -3.63 -24.43
C VAL A 555 -9.33 -4.99 -24.97
N ALA A 556 -9.54 -5.06 -26.28
CA ALA A 556 -9.92 -6.30 -26.94
C ALA A 556 -8.88 -7.41 -26.68
N SER A 557 -9.39 -8.63 -26.44
CA SER A 557 -8.53 -9.81 -26.29
C SER A 557 -7.76 -10.11 -27.57
N PRO A 558 -6.44 -10.37 -27.50
CA PRO A 558 -5.72 -10.92 -28.65
C PRO A 558 -6.15 -12.38 -28.93
N PHE A 559 -6.82 -13.03 -27.97
CA PHE A 559 -7.22 -14.42 -28.09
C PHE A 559 -8.50 -14.59 -28.90
N HIS A 560 -8.56 -15.70 -29.64
CA HIS A 560 -9.69 -16.09 -30.45
C HIS A 560 -10.47 -17.26 -29.84
N SER A 561 -11.79 -17.29 -30.07
CA SER A 561 -12.68 -18.36 -29.59
C SER A 561 -12.27 -19.77 -30.04
N LYS A 562 -11.46 -19.88 -31.11
CA LYS A 562 -10.92 -21.16 -31.62
C LYS A 562 -9.83 -21.75 -30.71
N GLN A 563 -9.22 -20.96 -29.84
CA GLN A 563 -8.17 -21.42 -28.92
C GLN A 563 -8.74 -22.14 -27.70
N LEU A 564 -9.89 -21.67 -27.20
CA LEU A 564 -10.50 -22.21 -25.97
C LEU A 564 -11.89 -22.76 -26.27
N HIS A 565 -12.02 -24.08 -26.16
CA HIS A 565 -13.32 -24.72 -26.21
C HIS A 565 -14.02 -24.60 -24.86
N VAL A 566 -15.08 -23.78 -24.78
CA VAL A 566 -15.84 -23.54 -23.55
C VAL A 566 -17.17 -24.29 -23.60
N GLU A 567 -17.38 -25.20 -22.66
CA GLU A 567 -18.58 -26.03 -22.56
C GLU A 567 -19.24 -25.89 -21.18
N VAL A 568 -20.55 -25.68 -21.15
CA VAL A 568 -21.38 -25.61 -19.95
C VAL A 568 -22.09 -26.94 -19.76
N ALA A 569 -21.92 -27.54 -18.58
CA ALA A 569 -22.65 -28.75 -18.20
C ALA A 569 -24.05 -28.37 -17.70
N MET A 570 -25.08 -28.63 -18.52
CA MET A 570 -26.48 -28.30 -18.20
C MET A 570 -27.11 -29.25 -17.18
N ASP A 571 -26.52 -30.42 -16.98
CA ASP A 571 -26.95 -31.48 -16.07
C ASP A 571 -26.16 -31.49 -14.74
N VAL A 572 -25.40 -30.43 -14.47
CA VAL A 572 -24.66 -30.25 -13.22
C VAL A 572 -25.18 -29.01 -12.49
N SER A 573 -25.60 -29.20 -11.23
CA SER A 573 -25.88 -28.10 -10.29
C SER A 573 -24.90 -28.15 -9.12
N THR A 574 -24.25 -27.02 -8.82
CA THR A 574 -23.31 -26.89 -7.68
C THR A 574 -23.94 -26.16 -6.49
N ARG A 575 -25.25 -25.93 -6.54
CA ARG A 575 -26.03 -25.41 -5.39
C ARG A 575 -25.91 -26.38 -4.23
N PHE A 576 -25.87 -25.85 -3.00
CA PHE A 576 -25.60 -26.64 -1.80
C PHE A 576 -26.47 -27.92 -1.70
N ARG A 577 -27.76 -27.81 -2.03
CA ARG A 577 -28.73 -28.92 -1.99
C ARG A 577 -28.46 -30.03 -3.00
N ASP A 578 -27.85 -29.70 -4.14
CA ASP A 578 -27.71 -30.61 -5.28
C ASP A 578 -26.30 -31.23 -5.37
N ARG A 579 -25.32 -30.66 -4.65
CA ARG A 579 -23.89 -31.03 -4.72
C ARG A 579 -23.64 -32.53 -4.58
N ALA A 580 -24.30 -33.19 -3.63
CA ALA A 580 -24.10 -34.63 -3.42
C ALA A 580 -24.54 -35.46 -4.64
N GLY A 581 -25.64 -35.04 -5.30
CA GLY A 581 -26.15 -35.69 -6.50
C GLY A 581 -25.34 -35.38 -7.76
N SER A 582 -24.68 -34.23 -7.82
CA SER A 582 -23.91 -33.81 -9.00
C SER A 582 -22.49 -34.38 -9.07
N LEU A 583 -21.94 -34.91 -7.96
CA LEU A 583 -20.59 -35.50 -7.92
C LEU A 583 -20.34 -36.56 -8.99
N ARG A 584 -21.34 -37.40 -9.28
CA ARG A 584 -21.24 -38.43 -10.32
C ARG A 584 -21.05 -37.81 -11.71
N ASN A 585 -21.93 -36.89 -12.08
CA ASN A 585 -21.87 -36.22 -13.39
C ASN A 585 -20.58 -35.41 -13.53
N VAL A 586 -20.15 -34.73 -12.47
CA VAL A 586 -18.86 -34.02 -12.44
C VAL A 586 -17.70 -34.98 -12.70
N ALA A 587 -17.64 -36.12 -12.01
CA ALA A 587 -16.59 -37.11 -12.23
C ALA A 587 -16.62 -37.68 -13.65
N ASP A 588 -17.80 -37.99 -14.18
CA ASP A 588 -17.98 -38.54 -15.53
C ASP A 588 -17.54 -37.55 -16.62
N ILE A 589 -17.87 -36.25 -16.47
CA ILE A 589 -17.44 -35.20 -17.42
C ILE A 589 -15.92 -35.03 -17.38
N ILE A 590 -15.33 -34.96 -16.18
CA ILE A 590 -13.86 -34.83 -16.03
C ILE A 590 -13.16 -36.04 -16.65
N GLY A 591 -13.65 -37.25 -16.38
CA GLY A 591 -13.08 -38.50 -16.88
C GLY A 591 -13.17 -38.60 -18.40
N ALA A 592 -14.36 -38.36 -18.97
CA ALA A 592 -14.57 -38.39 -20.42
C ALA A 592 -13.69 -37.38 -21.16
N GLN A 593 -13.51 -36.18 -20.59
CA GLN A 593 -12.60 -35.18 -21.15
C GLN A 593 -11.14 -35.64 -21.10
N TYR A 594 -10.70 -36.22 -19.98
CA TYR A 594 -9.34 -36.72 -19.82
C TYR A 594 -9.05 -37.90 -20.77
N GLU A 595 -9.99 -38.83 -20.92
CA GLU A 595 -9.87 -39.97 -21.85
C GLU A 595 -9.79 -39.52 -23.31
N ARG A 596 -10.55 -38.46 -23.68
CA ARG A 596 -10.51 -37.88 -25.02
C ARG A 596 -9.18 -37.19 -25.33
N LEU A 597 -8.60 -36.51 -24.36
CA LEU A 597 -7.33 -35.79 -24.52
C LEU A 597 -6.52 -35.88 -23.21
N PRO A 598 -5.68 -36.91 -23.04
CA PRO A 598 -4.83 -37.01 -21.86
C PRO A 598 -3.81 -35.88 -21.78
N GLY A 599 -3.66 -35.29 -20.60
CA GLY A 599 -2.71 -34.21 -20.34
C GLY A 599 -2.91 -33.62 -18.96
N ASN A 600 -2.37 -32.42 -18.75
CA ASN A 600 -2.51 -31.72 -17.48
C ASN A 600 -3.78 -30.89 -17.40
N TYR A 601 -4.57 -31.13 -16.35
CA TYR A 601 -5.81 -30.42 -16.06
C TYR A 601 -5.84 -29.87 -14.64
N LEU A 602 -6.63 -28.82 -14.45
CA LEU A 602 -6.89 -28.24 -13.13
C LEU A 602 -8.39 -28.13 -12.89
N ALA A 603 -8.88 -28.79 -11.84
CA ALA A 603 -10.28 -28.80 -11.43
C ALA A 603 -10.49 -27.93 -10.19
N PHE A 604 -11.37 -26.93 -10.30
CA PHE A 604 -11.64 -25.93 -9.28
C PHE A 604 -13.01 -26.14 -8.62
N PHE A 605 -13.02 -26.11 -7.28
CA PHE A 605 -14.21 -26.33 -6.47
C PHE A 605 -14.45 -25.17 -5.48
N SER A 606 -15.69 -25.02 -5.01
CA SER A 606 -16.08 -23.91 -4.11
C SER A 606 -15.54 -24.03 -2.68
N SER A 607 -15.14 -25.22 -2.24
CA SER A 607 -14.68 -25.47 -0.88
C SER A 607 -13.84 -26.74 -0.82
N PHE A 608 -13.04 -26.87 0.24
CA PHE A 608 -12.27 -28.10 0.53
C PHE A 608 -13.15 -29.33 0.68
N ASP A 609 -14.30 -29.21 1.36
CA ASP A 609 -15.25 -30.33 1.50
C ASP A 609 -15.77 -30.82 0.14
N TYR A 610 -16.11 -29.90 -0.78
CA TYR A 610 -16.59 -30.30 -2.10
C TYR A 610 -15.47 -30.87 -2.96
N LEU A 611 -14.27 -30.30 -2.86
CA LEU A 611 -13.06 -30.80 -3.51
C LEU A 611 -12.75 -32.24 -3.10
N GLU A 612 -12.70 -32.52 -1.79
CA GLU A 612 -12.39 -33.85 -1.25
C GLU A 612 -13.40 -34.90 -1.73
N LYS A 613 -14.71 -34.57 -1.67
CA LYS A 613 -15.78 -35.44 -2.17
C LYS A 613 -15.69 -35.69 -3.67
N ALA A 614 -15.42 -34.66 -4.47
CA ALA A 614 -15.26 -34.77 -5.91
C ALA A 614 -14.03 -35.59 -6.30
N CYS A 615 -12.89 -35.37 -5.64
CA CYS A 615 -11.68 -36.14 -5.87
C CYS A 615 -11.86 -37.62 -5.50
N ALA A 616 -12.53 -37.92 -4.39
CA ALA A 616 -12.85 -39.29 -4.00
C ALA A 616 -13.77 -39.97 -5.02
N ALA A 617 -14.86 -39.30 -5.41
CA ALA A 617 -15.78 -39.79 -6.43
C ALA A 617 -15.08 -40.05 -7.77
N PHE A 618 -14.21 -39.15 -8.20
CA PHE A 618 -13.41 -39.28 -9.41
C PHE A 618 -12.44 -40.46 -9.34
N SER A 619 -11.65 -40.56 -8.26
CA SER A 619 -10.63 -41.61 -8.10
C SER A 619 -11.24 -43.02 -8.05
N MET A 620 -12.45 -43.17 -7.49
CA MET A 620 -13.16 -44.44 -7.51
C MET A 620 -13.63 -44.85 -8.92
N ARG A 621 -13.96 -43.88 -9.78
CA ARG A 621 -14.48 -44.13 -11.13
C ARG A 621 -13.38 -44.24 -12.19
N HIS A 622 -12.29 -43.49 -12.02
CA HIS A 622 -11.16 -43.43 -12.95
C HIS A 622 -9.82 -43.69 -12.22
N PRO A 623 -9.60 -44.89 -11.66
CA PRO A 623 -8.43 -45.18 -10.81
C PRO A 623 -7.08 -45.12 -11.55
N GLY A 624 -7.08 -45.13 -12.88
CA GLY A 624 -5.86 -45.02 -13.71
C GLY A 624 -5.40 -43.59 -13.97
N VAL A 625 -6.15 -42.57 -13.57
CA VAL A 625 -5.81 -41.17 -13.83
C VAL A 625 -4.98 -40.61 -12.66
N PRO A 626 -3.77 -40.06 -12.90
CA PRO A 626 -2.99 -39.41 -11.86
C PRO A 626 -3.72 -38.18 -11.30
N VAL A 627 -3.91 -38.13 -9.99
CA VAL A 627 -4.57 -37.01 -9.30
C VAL A 627 -3.76 -36.50 -8.12
N TRP A 628 -3.86 -35.21 -7.86
CA TRP A 628 -3.33 -34.60 -6.65
C TRP A 628 -4.19 -33.44 -6.18
N THR A 629 -4.20 -33.18 -4.87
CA THR A 629 -5.16 -32.25 -4.25
C THR A 629 -4.48 -31.14 -3.46
N GLN A 630 -5.10 -29.96 -3.46
CA GLN A 630 -4.80 -28.90 -2.52
C GLN A 630 -5.31 -29.28 -1.12
N THR A 631 -4.47 -29.12 -0.11
CA THR A 631 -4.81 -29.34 1.30
C THR A 631 -5.04 -28.02 2.05
N ARG A 632 -5.77 -28.09 3.18
CA ARG A 632 -5.96 -26.94 4.07
C ARG A 632 -4.63 -26.56 4.71
N GLY A 633 -4.33 -25.26 4.74
CA GLY A 633 -3.08 -24.77 5.36
C GLY A 633 -1.80 -25.11 4.60
N MET A 634 -1.90 -25.55 3.34
CA MET A 634 -0.76 -25.90 2.49
C MET A 634 0.29 -24.77 2.48
N ARG A 635 1.52 -25.10 2.92
CA ARG A 635 2.66 -24.19 3.03
C ARG A 635 3.23 -23.86 1.66
N GLU A 636 4.04 -22.80 1.59
CA GLU A 636 4.62 -22.33 0.33
C GLU A 636 5.43 -23.41 -0.42
N ALA A 637 6.25 -24.20 0.28
CA ALA A 637 7.01 -25.29 -0.34
C ALA A 637 6.09 -26.37 -0.95
N GLU A 638 4.99 -26.72 -0.27
CA GLU A 638 4.01 -27.69 -0.77
C GLU A 638 3.23 -27.14 -1.97
N ARG A 639 2.94 -25.84 -2.00
CA ARG A 639 2.33 -25.17 -3.15
C ARG A 639 3.24 -25.21 -4.37
N HIS A 640 4.53 -24.95 -4.19
CA HIS A 640 5.52 -25.11 -5.25
C HIS A 640 5.56 -26.56 -5.76
N GLY A 641 5.54 -27.54 -4.85
CA GLY A 641 5.47 -28.96 -5.23
C GLY A 641 4.19 -29.34 -5.99
N PHE A 642 3.04 -28.75 -5.63
CA PHE A 642 1.78 -28.93 -6.36
C PHE A 642 1.88 -28.41 -7.80
N ILE A 643 2.45 -27.21 -7.99
CA ILE A 643 2.60 -26.56 -9.29
C ILE A 643 3.66 -27.27 -10.14
N ALA A 644 4.74 -27.75 -9.53
CA ALA A 644 5.84 -28.41 -10.21
C ALA A 644 5.41 -29.68 -10.97
N ARG A 645 4.28 -30.30 -10.60
CA ARG A 645 3.71 -31.46 -11.32
C ARG A 645 3.14 -31.13 -12.70
N PHE A 646 2.87 -29.84 -12.98
CA PHE A 646 2.39 -29.38 -14.28
C PHE A 646 3.58 -29.19 -15.24
N GLU A 647 4.23 -30.31 -15.59
CA GLU A 647 5.34 -30.34 -16.53
C GLU A 647 4.85 -30.44 -17.97
N GLU A 648 5.70 -30.05 -18.92
CA GLU A 648 5.37 -30.15 -20.34
C GLU A 648 5.23 -31.61 -20.77
N GLY A 649 4.11 -31.98 -21.40
CA GLY A 649 3.80 -33.38 -21.72
C GLY A 649 3.33 -34.22 -20.52
N GLY A 650 3.21 -33.61 -19.34
CA GLY A 650 2.66 -34.25 -18.15
C GLY A 650 1.20 -34.65 -18.30
N GLN A 651 0.78 -35.64 -17.50
CA GLN A 651 -0.56 -36.18 -17.52
C GLN A 651 -1.11 -36.30 -16.09
N GLY A 652 -2.23 -35.64 -15.83
CA GLY A 652 -2.95 -35.77 -14.57
C GLY A 652 -3.79 -34.55 -14.23
N ILE A 653 -4.49 -34.64 -13.10
CA ILE A 653 -5.49 -33.66 -12.69
C ILE A 653 -5.19 -33.15 -11.29
N GLY A 654 -4.88 -31.85 -11.21
CA GLY A 654 -4.84 -31.14 -9.94
C GLY A 654 -6.24 -30.74 -9.50
N PHE A 655 -6.59 -30.97 -8.24
CA PHE A 655 -7.84 -30.52 -7.62
C PHE A 655 -7.53 -29.37 -6.66
N ALA A 656 -8.15 -28.22 -6.86
CA ALA A 656 -7.90 -27.00 -6.10
C ALA A 656 -9.18 -26.24 -5.74
N VAL A 657 -9.09 -25.35 -4.75
CA VAL A 657 -10.19 -24.45 -4.38
C VAL A 657 -10.13 -23.18 -5.24
N LEU A 658 -11.28 -22.79 -5.80
CA LEU A 658 -11.44 -21.59 -6.61
C LEU A 658 -11.18 -20.31 -5.79
N GLY A 659 -10.44 -19.35 -6.37
CA GLY A 659 -10.06 -18.12 -5.67
C GLY A 659 -9.00 -18.30 -4.57
N GLY A 660 -8.39 -19.49 -4.49
CA GLY A 660 -7.21 -19.74 -3.65
C GLY A 660 -5.89 -19.52 -4.39
N ALA A 661 -4.80 -19.98 -3.77
CA ALA A 661 -3.42 -19.81 -4.24
C ALA A 661 -3.14 -20.31 -5.66
N PHE A 662 -3.96 -21.25 -6.18
CA PHE A 662 -3.80 -21.83 -7.52
C PHE A 662 -4.74 -21.21 -8.56
N GLY A 663 -5.79 -20.50 -8.13
CA GLY A 663 -6.62 -19.70 -9.03
C GLY A 663 -5.93 -18.40 -9.45
N GLU A 664 -5.00 -17.91 -8.61
CA GLU A 664 -4.32 -16.63 -8.79
C GLU A 664 -2.80 -16.74 -8.72
N GLY A 665 -2.09 -16.19 -9.71
CA GLY A 665 -0.64 -15.95 -9.62
C GLY A 665 0.28 -17.12 -9.98
N ILE A 666 -0.26 -18.23 -10.50
CA ILE A 666 0.54 -19.32 -11.09
C ILE A 666 0.69 -19.13 -12.59
N ASP A 667 1.87 -19.45 -13.14
CA ASP A 667 2.14 -19.37 -14.57
C ASP A 667 2.42 -20.75 -15.16
N LEU A 668 1.47 -21.25 -15.97
CA LEU A 668 1.47 -22.57 -16.58
C LEU A 668 1.27 -22.44 -18.10
N PRO A 669 2.26 -21.92 -18.85
CA PRO A 669 2.10 -21.67 -20.29
C PRO A 669 2.14 -22.97 -21.12
N GLY A 670 1.57 -22.91 -22.33
CA GLY A 670 1.62 -23.99 -23.30
C GLY A 670 0.93 -25.27 -22.83
N SER A 671 1.51 -26.43 -23.15
CA SER A 671 0.96 -27.74 -22.80
C SER A 671 1.13 -28.13 -21.32
N ARG A 672 1.64 -27.23 -20.47
CA ARG A 672 1.66 -27.45 -19.02
C ARG A 672 0.27 -27.47 -18.41
N LEU A 673 -0.71 -26.81 -19.03
CA LEU A 673 -2.12 -26.87 -18.63
C LEU A 673 -3.03 -26.80 -19.86
N ILE A 674 -3.55 -27.95 -20.29
CA ILE A 674 -4.36 -28.05 -21.52
C ILE A 674 -5.87 -27.89 -21.27
N GLY A 675 -6.29 -27.81 -20.01
CA GLY A 675 -7.67 -27.49 -19.70
C GLY A 675 -7.97 -27.30 -18.23
N ALA A 676 -9.16 -26.74 -17.98
CA ALA A 676 -9.66 -26.51 -16.64
C ALA A 676 -11.13 -26.92 -16.50
N PHE A 677 -11.49 -27.34 -15.30
CA PHE A 677 -12.87 -27.61 -14.89
C PHE A 677 -13.23 -26.66 -13.76
N VAL A 678 -14.37 -25.97 -13.85
CA VAL A 678 -14.81 -25.04 -12.81
C VAL A 678 -16.20 -25.44 -12.33
N ALA A 679 -16.26 -26.10 -11.18
CA ALA A 679 -17.49 -26.57 -10.54
C ALA A 679 -18.01 -25.57 -9.50
N SER A 680 -18.14 -24.30 -9.88
CA SER A 680 -18.74 -23.24 -9.08
C SER A 680 -18.85 -21.92 -9.86
N LEU A 681 -19.81 -21.07 -9.51
CA LEU A 681 -19.79 -19.64 -9.88
C LEU A 681 -18.82 -18.80 -9.03
N GLY A 682 -18.09 -19.42 -8.10
CA GLY A 682 -17.13 -18.73 -7.22
C GLY A 682 -17.75 -17.79 -6.20
N LEU A 683 -19.09 -17.83 -6.06
CA LEU A 683 -19.84 -16.98 -5.13
C LEU A 683 -19.27 -17.13 -3.70
N PRO A 684 -19.02 -16.02 -3.01
CA PRO A 684 -18.73 -16.02 -1.57
C PRO A 684 -19.73 -16.86 -0.78
N GLN A 685 -19.29 -17.37 0.37
CA GLN A 685 -20.14 -18.17 1.24
C GLN A 685 -21.31 -17.34 1.75
N TYR A 686 -22.50 -17.94 1.84
CA TYR A 686 -23.61 -17.30 2.52
C TYR A 686 -23.33 -17.31 4.02
N ASN A 687 -23.06 -16.14 4.60
CA ASN A 687 -22.86 -15.93 6.02
C ASN A 687 -23.38 -14.53 6.40
N GLU A 688 -23.50 -14.28 7.70
CA GLU A 688 -24.05 -13.03 8.22
C GLU A 688 -23.29 -11.80 7.71
N LEU A 689 -21.96 -11.83 7.74
CA LEU A 689 -21.13 -10.74 7.23
C LEU A 689 -21.39 -10.41 5.76
N ASN A 690 -21.51 -11.42 4.90
CA ASN A 690 -21.78 -11.21 3.48
C ASN A 690 -23.21 -10.72 3.26
N GLU A 691 -24.19 -11.14 4.06
CA GLU A 691 -25.54 -10.57 3.97
C GLU A 691 -25.58 -9.10 4.38
N ILE A 692 -24.87 -8.72 5.44
CA ILE A 692 -24.75 -7.32 5.85
C ILE A 692 -23.99 -6.51 4.78
N THR A 693 -22.95 -7.10 4.18
CA THR A 693 -22.25 -6.48 3.05
C THR A 693 -23.19 -6.26 1.87
N ARG A 694 -24.06 -7.25 1.56
CA ARG A 694 -25.09 -7.17 0.52
C ARG A 694 -26.06 -6.04 0.80
N GLU A 695 -26.51 -5.90 2.04
CA GLU A 695 -27.40 -4.81 2.45
C GLU A 695 -26.71 -3.45 2.35
N ARG A 696 -25.46 -3.33 2.81
CA ARG A 696 -24.66 -2.10 2.70
C ARG A 696 -24.49 -1.67 1.25
N MET A 697 -24.11 -2.60 0.38
CA MET A 697 -23.95 -2.37 -1.06
C MET A 697 -25.28 -2.02 -1.73
N GLN A 698 -26.40 -2.62 -1.30
CA GLN A 698 -27.72 -2.30 -1.79
C GLN A 698 -28.12 -0.86 -1.44
N THR A 699 -27.92 -0.46 -0.18
CA THR A 699 -28.27 0.89 0.29
C THR A 699 -27.42 1.96 -0.39
N ARG A 700 -26.11 1.71 -0.58
CA ARG A 700 -25.20 2.72 -1.15
C ARG A 700 -25.24 2.80 -2.67
N PHE A 701 -25.42 1.67 -3.36
CA PHE A 701 -25.22 1.59 -4.82
C PHE A 701 -26.38 0.95 -5.57
N GLY A 702 -27.42 0.47 -4.87
CA GLY A 702 -28.55 -0.22 -5.49
C GLY A 702 -28.26 -1.64 -6.00
N LYS A 703 -27.06 -2.17 -5.76
CA LYS A 703 -26.51 -3.41 -6.36
C LYS A 703 -25.96 -4.38 -5.32
N GLY A 704 -26.80 -4.79 -4.37
CA GLY A 704 -26.37 -5.61 -3.24
C GLY A 704 -25.84 -6.98 -3.63
N TYR A 705 -26.61 -7.73 -4.42
CA TYR A 705 -26.28 -9.09 -4.83
C TYR A 705 -25.06 -9.12 -5.77
N GLU A 706 -25.01 -8.19 -6.71
CA GLU A 706 -23.99 -8.11 -7.74
C GLU A 706 -22.62 -7.78 -7.14
N TYR A 707 -22.55 -6.74 -6.29
CA TYR A 707 -21.30 -6.25 -5.72
C TYR A 707 -20.75 -7.18 -4.63
N THR A 708 -21.62 -7.94 -3.97
CA THR A 708 -21.22 -8.82 -2.86
C THR A 708 -20.93 -10.23 -3.34
N TYR A 709 -21.77 -10.78 -4.22
CA TYR A 709 -21.69 -12.18 -4.61
C TYR A 709 -21.26 -12.39 -6.06
N LEU A 710 -21.98 -11.77 -7.00
CA LEU A 710 -21.89 -12.15 -8.41
C LEU A 710 -20.56 -11.76 -9.05
N TYR A 711 -20.19 -10.48 -9.00
CA TYR A 711 -19.00 -9.98 -9.67
C TYR A 711 -17.70 -10.52 -9.06
N PRO A 712 -17.54 -10.54 -7.72
CA PRO A 712 -16.37 -11.18 -7.12
C PRO A 712 -16.29 -12.69 -7.42
N GLY A 713 -17.44 -13.37 -7.53
CA GLY A 713 -17.49 -14.79 -7.84
C GLY A 713 -17.04 -15.11 -9.27
N LEU A 714 -17.66 -14.46 -10.25
CA LEU A 714 -17.33 -14.69 -11.66
C LEU A 714 -15.92 -14.24 -12.02
N GLN A 715 -15.41 -13.19 -11.36
CA GLN A 715 -14.02 -12.82 -11.52
C GLN A 715 -13.07 -13.99 -11.21
N LYS A 716 -13.29 -14.73 -10.12
CA LYS A 716 -12.46 -15.90 -9.77
C LYS A 716 -12.54 -16.98 -10.86
N VAL A 717 -13.71 -17.17 -11.46
CA VAL A 717 -13.92 -18.10 -12.58
C VAL A 717 -13.08 -17.67 -13.78
N VAL A 718 -13.14 -16.40 -14.18
CA VAL A 718 -12.40 -15.87 -15.32
C VAL A 718 -10.89 -15.95 -15.08
N GLN A 719 -10.42 -15.65 -13.87
CA GLN A 719 -9.01 -15.75 -13.52
C GLN A 719 -8.48 -17.19 -13.54
N ALA A 720 -9.29 -18.14 -13.06
CA ALA A 720 -8.96 -19.57 -13.11
C ALA A 720 -8.93 -20.08 -14.56
N ALA A 721 -9.89 -19.70 -15.39
CA ALA A 721 -9.94 -20.04 -16.80
C ALA A 721 -8.79 -19.40 -17.60
N GLY A 722 -8.41 -18.17 -17.26
CA GLY A 722 -7.26 -17.46 -17.84
C GLY A 722 -5.90 -18.10 -17.54
N ARG A 723 -5.86 -19.23 -16.81
CA ARG A 723 -4.64 -20.05 -16.67
C ARG A 723 -4.42 -20.98 -17.86
N VAL A 724 -5.47 -21.33 -18.59
CA VAL A 724 -5.40 -22.26 -19.74
C VAL A 724 -4.83 -21.57 -20.98
N ILE A 725 -5.14 -20.29 -21.19
CA ILE A 725 -4.68 -19.51 -22.35
C ILE A 725 -3.84 -18.32 -21.86
N ARG A 726 -2.55 -18.33 -22.18
CA ARG A 726 -1.57 -17.28 -21.85
C ARG A 726 -0.95 -16.64 -23.08
N THR A 727 -0.75 -17.41 -24.14
CA THR A 727 -0.17 -16.99 -25.41
C THR A 727 -1.17 -17.14 -26.56
N GLU A 728 -0.89 -16.52 -27.70
CA GLU A 728 -1.72 -16.60 -28.91
C GLU A 728 -1.71 -18.00 -29.55
N ASP A 729 -0.73 -18.84 -29.19
CA ASP A 729 -0.59 -20.20 -29.69
C ASP A 729 -1.23 -21.25 -28.76
N ASP A 730 -1.51 -20.89 -27.51
CA ASP A 730 -2.11 -21.79 -26.53
C ASP A 730 -3.49 -22.25 -27.00
N ARG A 731 -3.79 -23.52 -26.72
CA ARG A 731 -5.10 -24.13 -26.96
C ARG A 731 -5.51 -24.96 -25.76
N GLY A 732 -6.80 -24.98 -25.46
CA GLY A 732 -7.29 -25.80 -24.38
C GLY A 732 -8.81 -25.88 -24.30
N VAL A 733 -9.26 -26.52 -23.23
CA VAL A 733 -10.68 -26.72 -22.94
C VAL A 733 -11.04 -26.14 -21.58
N LEU A 734 -12.23 -25.56 -21.47
CA LEU A 734 -12.81 -25.08 -20.23
C LEU A 734 -14.19 -25.68 -20.06
N HIS A 735 -14.36 -26.45 -18.99
CA HIS A 735 -15.65 -26.99 -18.59
C HIS A 735 -16.22 -26.17 -17.44
N LEU A 736 -17.33 -25.50 -17.68
CA LEU A 736 -18.12 -24.75 -16.70
C LEU A 736 -19.19 -25.68 -16.15
N LEU A 737 -18.90 -26.30 -15.00
CA LEU A 737 -19.70 -27.37 -14.42
C LEU A 737 -20.81 -26.82 -13.52
N ASP A 738 -21.69 -25.98 -14.06
CA ASP A 738 -22.91 -25.50 -13.40
C ASP A 738 -23.91 -24.94 -14.43
N ASP A 739 -25.19 -25.33 -14.36
CA ASP A 739 -26.25 -24.88 -15.27
C ASP A 739 -26.42 -23.36 -15.33
N ARG A 740 -26.07 -22.64 -14.26
CA ARG A 740 -26.23 -21.17 -14.19
C ARG A 740 -25.35 -20.43 -15.17
N PHE A 741 -24.25 -21.02 -15.65
CA PHE A 741 -23.41 -20.40 -16.68
C PHE A 741 -24.13 -20.21 -18.03
N ALA A 742 -25.27 -20.88 -18.25
CA ALA A 742 -26.09 -20.68 -19.44
C ALA A 742 -26.99 -19.43 -19.37
N ARG A 743 -27.19 -18.83 -18.18
CA ARG A 743 -28.04 -17.65 -17.99
C ARG A 743 -27.46 -16.42 -18.68
N ALA A 744 -28.32 -15.59 -19.26
CA ALA A 744 -27.91 -14.41 -20.02
C ALA A 744 -27.08 -13.45 -19.16
N GLU A 745 -27.53 -13.15 -17.92
CA GLU A 745 -26.83 -12.23 -17.03
C GLU A 745 -25.41 -12.71 -16.64
N ILE A 746 -25.18 -14.03 -16.64
CA ILE A 746 -23.86 -14.61 -16.37
C ILE A 746 -22.98 -14.55 -17.62
N ARG A 747 -23.55 -14.90 -18.78
CA ARG A 747 -22.82 -14.93 -20.05
C ARG A 747 -22.29 -13.55 -20.44
N GLU A 748 -23.01 -12.48 -20.12
CA GLU A 748 -22.58 -11.09 -20.36
C GLU A 748 -21.34 -10.69 -19.56
N LEU A 749 -21.11 -11.35 -18.42
CA LEU A 749 -19.97 -11.10 -17.53
C LEU A 749 -18.75 -11.98 -17.86
N LEU A 750 -18.91 -12.98 -18.72
CA LEU A 750 -17.79 -13.80 -19.20
C LEU A 750 -17.01 -13.06 -20.31
N PRO A 751 -15.73 -13.40 -20.53
CA PRO A 751 -14.95 -12.76 -21.59
C PRO A 751 -15.63 -12.89 -22.95
N ARG A 752 -15.79 -11.75 -23.65
CA ARG A 752 -16.54 -11.67 -24.92
C ARG A 752 -15.98 -12.57 -26.04
N TRP A 753 -14.70 -12.92 -25.97
CA TRP A 753 -14.06 -13.81 -26.95
C TRP A 753 -14.36 -15.30 -26.70
N TRP A 754 -14.99 -15.66 -25.57
CA TRP A 754 -15.40 -17.03 -25.30
C TRP A 754 -16.65 -17.39 -26.10
N HIS A 755 -16.56 -18.44 -26.91
CA HIS A 755 -17.73 -19.05 -27.54
C HIS A 755 -18.28 -20.16 -26.63
N VAL A 756 -19.16 -19.78 -25.70
CA VAL A 756 -19.77 -20.69 -24.72
C VAL A 756 -20.79 -21.61 -25.39
N ARG A 757 -20.58 -22.93 -25.30
CA ARG A 757 -21.51 -23.96 -25.78
C ARG A 757 -22.24 -24.60 -24.59
N THR A 758 -23.48 -25.03 -24.78
CA THR A 758 -24.24 -25.80 -23.79
C THR A 758 -24.26 -27.27 -24.18
N ALA A 759 -23.76 -28.14 -23.30
CA ALA A 759 -23.85 -29.58 -23.48
C ALA A 759 -25.33 -30.00 -23.39
N GLY A 760 -25.91 -30.53 -24.47
CA GLY A 760 -27.30 -31.02 -24.48
C GLY A 760 -28.19 -30.54 -25.63
N VAL A 761 -27.76 -29.56 -26.45
CA VAL A 761 -28.41 -29.32 -27.75
C VAL A 761 -27.69 -30.20 -28.77
N ARG A 762 -28.36 -31.26 -29.24
CA ARG A 762 -27.96 -31.92 -30.49
C ARG A 762 -27.95 -30.84 -31.56
N ILE A 763 -26.77 -30.39 -31.99
CA ILE A 763 -26.65 -29.61 -33.21
C ILE A 763 -27.08 -30.57 -34.32
N SER A 764 -28.25 -30.31 -34.89
CA SER A 764 -28.65 -30.86 -36.19
C SER A 764 -27.48 -30.63 -37.13
N SER A 765 -26.91 -31.72 -37.64
CA SER A 765 -26.02 -31.66 -38.79
C SER A 765 -26.81 -31.06 -39.94
N ASP A 766 -26.63 -29.76 -40.18
CA ASP A 766 -26.75 -29.06 -41.46
C ASP A 766 -26.33 -27.60 -41.25
N GLU A 767 -25.03 -27.34 -41.48
CA GLU A 767 -24.41 -26.19 -42.17
C GLU A 767 -22.89 -26.12 -41.92
#